data_AF-A0A317L2S5-F1
#
_entry.id   AF-A0A317L2S5-F1
#
_cell.length_a   1.000
_cell.length_b   1.000
_cell.length_c   1.000
_cell.angle_alpha   90.00
_cell.angle_beta   90.00
_cell.angle_gamma   90.00
#
_symmetry.space_group_name_H-M   'P 1'
#
loop_
_entity.id
_entity.type
_entity.pdbx_description
1 polymer ?
#
loop_
_entity_poly.entity_id
_entity_poly.type
_entity_poly.pdbx_seq_one_letter_code
_entity_poly.pdbx_strand_id
1 'polypeptide(L)'
;MSKNFKKMTSLLLISLLVLPAGWMPSTIHAQEKEDIPVLLYHRIVENPTIEWTDTSLEKFKETMAYLHQNGYNTLSSEQYVRIMNGEEEAPEKPILLTFDDATPDFVTNALPILKQYNMQAVLFVVSDWIDGDYSMSKDQLESLVNEESISLENHSKTHDQEYVWHQEIAIEQASAEIAAANQYLKSITNKDPVLMAYPYGTYNGEAEAANKENGIKYAFKVGYPDGSPYAMGRHYVLMDTTLEEIAQWIGGPAPEEKPEEQEPPVQQFSTIDYEDQSMEGIEGRSGTEVLAVTDEANHTEGGSFALKVEERTETWHGPALRVDPYIDTGEEYNISVWVKLLSEESTELQLSTQVGQGDNASYHNLDGKTITTEDGWVQLQGSYRYNSTGDGYLTIYVESTSSTASFYMDDITFEPANSGGTDIEKDLPSIKDVYKDDFLIGNAISTAELEGSRLELLKKHHQLVTAENAMKPAYAYNEQRKFDFTAEDELVDKALEEGFQIHGHVLVWHQQSEEWLHSDENGQPLSREEALNNLRKHVQTTVEHFGPNVISWDVVNEAMNDNPPNPSDWKASLRQSGWYKAIGPDYIEQAFRAAKEVIEENDWNIPLYYNDYNDDNQNKAEAIYQMVKEINENYGAENNGELLIDGIGMQAHYNLNTNPENVRRSLEKFISLGVEVGVTELDITAGTNNELTEGQANAQGYLYAQLFKLYKEHKEHISRVTFWGLNDATSWRAEQSPLLFDKNLQAKPAYYAVIDPEKFLAEHEPEEKEANQGTAAFGAPKIDGTVDDSWSNAAELQVNRYQMAWQGANGTAKALWDKENLYVLVEVKDSALDKTSENAWEQDSIEVFVDENNGKTSYYEVDDGQYRVNFDNEASFNPGSIAEGVKSATNQTHDGYIVEVKIPFKTITPVNETKIGFDVQINDGNEGARQSIATWNDTTGTSYQDTSVFGELTLKGVETPEEPDIEKPDDEPTPKNPGQEKPELEPNVITKPKVEDNQATVNDAIFDQLAYNGELIIDLSEHSSSIAIFLTEEQVKLLKQLHALIMIKKKDVTLQIPASIFTNGNQAVDIILQKLEQIEDALSAVYDFNIIQGDKEISEFDSNIIVSFVVNKAVAEHSNSLKIFYLNPQLEKWEVVGGEYKNGNVTAKIDHFSTFTVFEEDMETMVDAKEEKELPDTSTSTFNFLLGGLILLLIGASTFLFKRKRKREI
;
A
#
# COMPACT_ATOMS: atom_id res chain seq x y z
N MET A 1 3.45 43.38 -71.87
CA MET A 1 4.41 42.98 -70.80
C MET A 1 3.64 42.12 -69.83
N SER A 2 4.13 41.01 -69.32
CA SER A 2 5.36 40.25 -69.58
C SER A 2 5.18 38.96 -68.79
N LYS A 3 5.30 37.80 -69.44
CA LYS A 3 6.48 36.90 -69.34
C LYS A 3 6.43 36.07 -68.04
N ASN A 4 6.37 34.74 -68.04
CA ASN A 4 6.57 33.70 -69.05
C ASN A 4 5.90 32.42 -68.48
N PHE A 5 4.98 31.75 -69.19
CA PHE A 5 5.24 30.56 -70.04
C PHE A 5 5.71 29.34 -69.20
N LYS A 6 4.97 28.24 -68.97
CA LYS A 6 4.26 27.33 -69.91
C LYS A 6 4.85 27.33 -71.32
N LYS A 7 5.64 26.30 -71.67
CA LYS A 7 5.78 25.61 -72.98
C LYS A 7 7.00 24.68 -72.88
N MET A 8 6.88 23.37 -73.06
CA MET A 8 6.38 22.69 -74.25
C MET A 8 5.26 21.70 -73.88
N THR A 9 3.97 21.85 -74.26
CA THR A 9 3.35 21.54 -75.57
C THR A 9 3.90 20.27 -76.20
N SER A 10 3.15 19.33 -76.75
CA SER A 10 1.74 19.16 -77.10
C SER A 10 1.71 17.87 -77.92
N LEU A 11 0.56 17.17 -77.90
CA LEU A 11 0.00 16.42 -79.02
C LEU A 11 0.95 15.57 -79.90
N LEU A 12 0.70 14.26 -79.89
CA LEU A 12 0.40 13.57 -81.15
C LEU A 12 -0.48 12.35 -80.93
N LEU A 13 -1.76 12.54 -81.24
CA LEU A 13 -2.71 11.49 -81.58
C LEU A 13 -2.23 10.81 -82.90
N ILE A 14 -2.23 9.48 -82.89
CA ILE A 14 -2.72 8.59 -83.96
C ILE A 14 -2.11 8.76 -85.38
N SER A 15 -1.23 7.82 -85.74
CA SER A 15 -1.26 7.11 -87.03
C SER A 15 -0.39 5.85 -86.92
N LEU A 16 -0.99 4.69 -86.60
CA LEU A 16 -1.47 3.67 -87.55
C LEU A 16 -0.40 2.64 -87.99
N LEU A 17 -0.59 1.42 -87.47
CA LEU A 17 -0.60 0.13 -88.18
C LEU A 17 0.70 -0.56 -88.63
N VAL A 18 0.77 -1.83 -88.20
CA VAL A 18 1.29 -3.07 -88.82
C VAL A 18 2.60 -3.69 -88.27
N LEU A 19 2.38 -4.87 -87.65
CA LEU A 19 3.22 -6.05 -87.32
C LEU A 19 4.29 -6.45 -88.40
N PRO A 20 5.23 -7.43 -88.21
CA PRO A 20 5.17 -8.57 -87.26
C PRO A 20 6.51 -9.06 -86.62
N ALA A 21 6.32 -10.07 -85.75
CA ALA A 21 7.17 -11.25 -85.51
C ALA A 21 8.51 -11.10 -84.75
N GLY A 22 8.49 -11.56 -83.50
CA GLY A 22 9.23 -12.76 -83.07
C GLY A 22 10.74 -12.76 -83.25
N TRP A 23 11.45 -12.44 -82.17
CA TRP A 23 12.54 -13.22 -81.55
C TRP A 23 13.33 -12.35 -80.57
N MET A 24 13.13 -12.59 -79.27
CA MET A 24 14.22 -12.61 -78.29
C MET A 24 13.70 -13.34 -77.02
N PRO A 25 14.53 -14.18 -76.38
CA PRO A 25 14.10 -15.20 -75.43
C PRO A 25 13.66 -14.57 -74.11
N SER A 26 12.55 -15.05 -73.56
CA SER A 26 12.17 -14.83 -72.17
C SER A 26 13.22 -15.49 -71.28
N THR A 27 13.98 -14.66 -70.57
CA THR A 27 14.71 -15.08 -69.38
C THR A 27 13.69 -15.54 -68.35
N ILE A 28 13.65 -16.85 -68.10
CA ILE A 28 12.96 -17.43 -66.95
C ILE A 28 13.58 -16.79 -65.71
N HIS A 29 12.82 -15.96 -65.01
CA HIS A 29 13.12 -15.62 -63.62
C HIS A 29 12.90 -16.88 -62.80
N ALA A 30 13.87 -17.25 -61.98
CA ALA A 30 13.66 -18.25 -60.94
C ALA A 30 12.61 -17.67 -59.99
N GLN A 31 11.46 -18.34 -59.90
CA GLN A 31 10.38 -18.01 -58.97
C GLN A 31 10.92 -18.21 -57.55
N GLU A 32 10.91 -17.16 -56.73
CA GLU A 32 11.18 -17.30 -55.29
C GLU A 32 10.14 -18.25 -54.70
N LYS A 33 10.57 -19.15 -53.82
CA LYS A 33 9.72 -20.19 -53.22
C LYS A 33 8.67 -19.51 -52.34
N GLU A 34 7.39 -19.80 -52.56
CA GLU A 34 6.30 -19.29 -51.69
C GLU A 34 6.47 -19.86 -50.28
N ASP A 35 6.46 -18.97 -49.28
CA ASP A 35 6.48 -19.31 -47.85
C ASP A 35 5.02 -19.48 -47.39
N ILE A 36 4.63 -20.72 -47.07
CA ILE A 36 3.25 -21.07 -46.72
C ILE A 36 3.19 -21.29 -45.21
N PRO A 37 2.40 -20.51 -44.45
CA PRO A 37 2.25 -20.70 -43.02
C PRO A 37 1.60 -22.05 -42.69
N VAL A 38 2.09 -22.71 -41.65
CA VAL A 38 1.61 -24.01 -41.19
C VAL A 38 1.26 -23.95 -39.70
N LEU A 39 0.01 -24.26 -39.37
CA LEU A 39 -0.47 -24.34 -37.99
C LEU A 39 -0.48 -25.81 -37.53
N LEU A 40 -0.01 -26.03 -36.31
CA LEU A 40 0.05 -27.34 -35.64
C LEU A 40 -0.92 -27.36 -34.46
N TYR A 41 -1.82 -28.33 -34.49
CA TYR A 41 -2.72 -28.71 -33.40
C TYR A 41 -2.43 -30.15 -32.96
N HIS A 42 -2.77 -30.49 -31.71
CA HIS A 42 -2.81 -31.89 -31.25
C HIS A 42 -4.25 -32.29 -30.93
N ARG A 43 -4.78 -31.84 -29.78
CA ARG A 43 -6.14 -32.16 -29.31
C ARG A 43 -7.04 -30.94 -29.34
N ILE A 44 -8.27 -31.11 -29.81
CA ILE A 44 -9.34 -30.10 -29.78
C ILE A 44 -10.41 -30.57 -28.79
N VAL A 45 -10.47 -29.99 -27.60
CA VAL A 45 -11.31 -30.48 -26.49
C VAL A 45 -12.17 -29.35 -25.91
N GLU A 46 -13.34 -29.68 -25.33
CA GLU A 46 -14.23 -28.66 -24.75
C GLU A 46 -13.60 -27.98 -23.53
N ASN A 47 -13.06 -28.78 -22.61
CA ASN A 47 -12.38 -28.32 -21.40
C ASN A 47 -10.91 -28.77 -21.46
N PRO A 48 -10.00 -27.93 -21.96
CA PRO A 48 -8.58 -28.27 -22.03
C PRO A 48 -8.01 -28.46 -20.63
N THR A 49 -7.21 -29.51 -20.43
CA THR A 49 -6.57 -29.81 -19.14
C THR A 49 -5.06 -30.01 -19.26
N ILE A 50 -4.53 -29.98 -20.49
CA ILE A 50 -3.10 -30.19 -20.80
C ILE A 50 -2.63 -29.02 -21.66
N GLU A 51 -2.03 -28.02 -21.03
CA GLU A 51 -1.65 -26.73 -21.64
C GLU A 51 -0.86 -26.84 -22.95
N TRP A 52 0.01 -27.85 -23.05
CA TRP A 52 0.94 -28.00 -24.16
C TRP A 52 0.40 -28.81 -25.34
N THR A 53 -0.75 -29.48 -25.22
CA THR A 53 -1.35 -30.28 -26.34
C THR A 53 -2.80 -29.92 -26.65
N ASP A 54 -3.52 -29.37 -25.68
CA ASP A 54 -4.95 -29.12 -25.81
C ASP A 54 -5.23 -27.71 -26.34
N THR A 55 -6.08 -27.61 -27.35
CA THR A 55 -6.73 -26.36 -27.78
C THR A 55 -8.21 -26.47 -27.43
N SER A 56 -8.79 -25.42 -26.86
CA SER A 56 -10.23 -25.42 -26.56
C SER A 56 -11.08 -25.45 -27.84
N LEU A 57 -12.25 -26.09 -27.76
CA LEU A 57 -13.18 -26.19 -28.88
C LEU A 57 -13.60 -24.81 -29.40
N GLU A 58 -13.87 -23.87 -28.50
CA GLU A 58 -14.26 -22.51 -28.86
C GLU A 58 -13.13 -21.77 -29.57
N LYS A 59 -11.91 -21.83 -29.05
CA LYS A 59 -10.74 -21.20 -29.67
C LYS A 59 -10.43 -21.76 -31.06
N PHE A 60 -10.62 -23.07 -31.24
CA PHE A 60 -10.52 -23.70 -32.55
C PHE A 60 -11.62 -23.17 -33.51
N LYS A 61 -12.87 -23.04 -33.05
CA LYS A 61 -13.97 -22.44 -33.86
C LYS A 61 -13.64 -21.01 -34.27
N GLU A 62 -13.14 -20.19 -33.35
CA GLU A 62 -12.77 -18.80 -33.61
C GLU A 62 -11.64 -18.70 -34.63
N THR A 63 -10.61 -19.53 -34.51
CA THR A 63 -9.51 -19.57 -35.46
C THR A 63 -10.00 -19.94 -36.87
N MET A 64 -10.83 -20.98 -36.99
CA MET A 64 -11.38 -21.38 -38.29
C MET A 64 -12.32 -20.31 -38.87
N ALA A 65 -13.12 -19.65 -38.03
CA ALA A 65 -13.97 -18.53 -38.45
C ALA A 65 -13.14 -17.36 -38.97
N TYR A 66 -12.10 -16.97 -38.24
CA TYR A 66 -11.18 -15.89 -38.61
C TYR A 66 -10.46 -16.17 -39.93
N LEU A 67 -9.91 -17.38 -40.10
CA LEU A 67 -9.29 -17.82 -41.35
C LEU A 67 -10.27 -17.73 -42.52
N HIS A 68 -11.50 -18.21 -42.33
CA HIS A 68 -12.55 -18.16 -43.35
C HIS A 68 -12.92 -16.72 -43.73
N GLN A 69 -13.19 -15.88 -42.73
CA GLN A 69 -13.60 -14.47 -42.92
C GLN A 69 -12.51 -13.65 -43.61
N ASN A 70 -11.24 -13.93 -43.31
CA ASN A 70 -10.10 -13.24 -43.91
C ASN A 70 -9.61 -13.87 -45.22
N GLY A 71 -10.33 -14.86 -45.74
CA GLY A 71 -10.10 -15.42 -47.07
C GLY A 71 -8.86 -16.32 -47.17
N TYR A 72 -8.45 -16.97 -46.08
CA TYR A 72 -7.38 -17.97 -46.11
C TYR A 72 -7.86 -19.26 -46.79
N ASN A 73 -7.00 -19.80 -47.66
CA ASN A 73 -7.28 -21.02 -48.41
C ASN A 73 -6.45 -22.17 -47.85
N THR A 74 -7.12 -23.11 -47.19
CA THR A 74 -6.51 -24.30 -46.61
C THR A 74 -6.16 -25.34 -47.67
N LEU A 75 -5.02 -26.01 -47.52
CA LEU A 75 -4.45 -26.91 -48.53
C LEU A 75 -4.50 -28.39 -48.13
N SER A 76 -4.64 -29.28 -49.12
CA SER A 76 -4.38 -30.72 -48.97
C SER A 76 -2.88 -30.98 -49.04
N SER A 77 -2.45 -32.15 -48.57
CA SER A 77 -1.05 -32.57 -48.67
C SER A 77 -0.55 -32.58 -50.12
N GLU A 78 -1.34 -33.11 -51.06
CA GLU A 78 -0.93 -33.15 -52.46
C GLU A 78 -0.93 -31.76 -53.11
N GLN A 79 -1.84 -30.87 -52.71
CA GLN A 79 -1.84 -29.49 -53.21
C GLN A 79 -0.62 -28.72 -52.71
N TYR A 80 -0.30 -28.84 -51.43
CA TYR A 80 0.91 -28.28 -50.83
C TYR A 80 2.17 -28.74 -51.58
N VAL A 81 2.31 -30.04 -51.86
CA VAL A 81 3.46 -30.58 -52.62
C VAL A 81 3.53 -29.99 -54.03
N ARG A 82 2.42 -29.88 -54.75
CA ARG A 82 2.41 -29.34 -56.11
C ARG A 82 2.80 -27.86 -56.12
N ILE A 83 2.30 -27.07 -55.17
CA ILE A 83 2.67 -25.66 -55.02
C ILE A 83 4.16 -25.52 -54.71
N MET A 84 4.65 -26.23 -53.71
CA MET A 84 6.06 -26.14 -53.29
C MET A 84 7.05 -26.64 -54.35
N ASN A 85 6.60 -27.48 -55.29
CA ASN A 85 7.38 -27.92 -56.46
C ASN A 85 7.24 -27.01 -57.69
N GLY A 86 6.39 -25.97 -57.63
CA GLY A 86 6.09 -25.08 -58.75
C GLY A 86 5.26 -25.75 -59.87
N GLU A 87 4.53 -26.81 -59.53
CA GLU A 87 3.61 -27.52 -60.45
C GLU A 87 2.20 -26.90 -60.47
N GLU A 88 1.85 -26.16 -59.42
CA GLU A 88 0.58 -25.45 -59.24
C GLU A 88 0.89 -24.06 -58.66
N GLU A 89 0.17 -23.01 -59.06
CA GLU A 89 0.28 -21.69 -58.41
C GLU A 89 -0.48 -21.73 -57.08
N ALA A 90 0.06 -21.12 -56.01
CA ALA A 90 -0.65 -21.07 -54.75
C ALA A 90 -1.97 -20.28 -54.87
N PRO A 91 -3.04 -20.70 -54.18
CA PRO A 91 -4.21 -19.85 -54.01
C PRO A 91 -3.85 -18.60 -53.20
N GLU A 92 -4.69 -17.56 -53.24
CA GLU A 92 -4.49 -16.40 -52.37
C GLU A 92 -4.53 -16.81 -50.90
N LYS A 93 -3.59 -16.29 -50.08
CA LYS A 93 -3.47 -16.60 -48.65
C LYS A 93 -3.47 -18.11 -48.36
N PRO A 94 -2.52 -18.87 -48.92
CA PRO A 94 -2.44 -20.31 -48.70
C PRO A 94 -2.07 -20.59 -47.23
N ILE A 95 -2.66 -21.61 -46.62
CA ILE A 95 -2.30 -22.05 -45.27
C ILE A 95 -2.44 -23.58 -45.15
N LEU A 96 -1.56 -24.21 -44.38
CA LEU A 96 -1.65 -25.64 -44.08
C LEU A 96 -2.06 -25.85 -42.63
N LEU A 97 -3.19 -26.53 -42.40
CA LEU A 97 -3.62 -26.93 -41.06
C LEU A 97 -3.16 -28.36 -40.80
N THR A 98 -2.37 -28.55 -39.74
CA THR A 98 -1.79 -29.85 -39.39
C THR A 98 -2.21 -30.28 -37.99
N PHE A 99 -2.47 -31.57 -37.84
CA PHE A 99 -2.88 -32.20 -36.60
C PHE A 99 -1.99 -33.42 -36.36
N ASP A 100 -1.34 -33.52 -35.20
CA ASP A 100 -0.50 -34.66 -34.87
C ASP A 100 -1.29 -35.72 -34.06
N ASP A 101 -0.70 -36.89 -33.81
CA ASP A 101 -1.19 -38.00 -32.96
C ASP A 101 -2.46 -38.77 -33.36
N ALA A 102 -3.31 -38.22 -34.23
CA ALA A 102 -4.58 -38.83 -34.63
C ALA A 102 -5.51 -39.15 -33.44
N THR A 103 -5.67 -38.22 -32.51
CA THR A 103 -6.56 -38.41 -31.34
C THR A 103 -8.05 -38.46 -31.73
N PRO A 104 -8.92 -39.14 -30.95
CA PRO A 104 -10.34 -39.30 -31.28
C PRO A 104 -11.11 -37.99 -31.44
N ASP A 105 -10.69 -36.94 -30.73
CA ASP A 105 -11.34 -35.64 -30.73
C ASP A 105 -11.22 -34.89 -32.07
N PHE A 106 -10.25 -35.25 -32.92
CA PHE A 106 -10.22 -34.76 -34.30
C PHE A 106 -11.53 -35.10 -35.04
N VAL A 107 -12.07 -36.30 -34.84
CA VAL A 107 -13.32 -36.75 -35.49
C VAL A 107 -14.54 -36.12 -34.84
N THR A 108 -14.56 -36.01 -33.51
CA THR A 108 -15.75 -35.54 -32.78
C THR A 108 -15.88 -34.02 -32.78
N ASN A 109 -14.75 -33.30 -32.77
CA ASN A 109 -14.70 -31.87 -32.49
C ASN A 109 -14.14 -31.08 -33.68
N ALA A 110 -12.95 -31.42 -34.18
CA ALA A 110 -12.30 -30.64 -35.25
C ALA A 110 -12.98 -30.81 -36.62
N LEU A 111 -13.27 -32.05 -37.02
CA LEU A 111 -13.82 -32.37 -38.34
C LEU A 111 -15.17 -31.69 -38.63
N PRO A 112 -16.16 -31.64 -37.70
CA PRO A 112 -17.40 -30.89 -37.92
C PRO A 112 -17.17 -29.41 -38.25
N ILE A 113 -16.21 -28.76 -37.59
CA ILE A 113 -15.90 -27.34 -37.78
C ILE A 113 -15.18 -27.12 -39.11
N LEU A 114 -14.20 -27.97 -39.44
CA LEU A 114 -13.52 -27.93 -40.73
C LEU A 114 -14.52 -28.08 -41.89
N LYS A 115 -15.51 -28.97 -41.75
CA LYS A 115 -16.59 -29.14 -42.72
C LYS A 115 -17.50 -27.91 -42.80
N GLN A 116 -17.82 -27.28 -41.67
CA GLN A 116 -18.64 -26.07 -41.63
C GLN A 116 -18.03 -24.94 -42.47
N TYR A 117 -16.70 -24.78 -42.42
CA TYR A 117 -15.99 -23.73 -43.17
C TYR A 117 -15.39 -24.21 -44.50
N ASN A 118 -15.66 -25.45 -44.92
CA ASN A 118 -15.13 -26.07 -46.13
C ASN A 118 -13.58 -26.01 -46.20
N MET A 119 -12.93 -26.35 -45.09
CA MET A 119 -11.49 -26.31 -44.93
C MET A 119 -10.83 -27.68 -45.09
N GLN A 120 -9.61 -27.68 -45.61
CA GLN A 120 -8.74 -28.85 -45.75
C GLN A 120 -7.75 -28.93 -44.58
N ALA A 121 -7.38 -30.14 -44.20
CA ALA A 121 -6.41 -30.38 -43.13
C ALA A 121 -5.56 -31.63 -43.38
N VAL A 122 -4.37 -31.66 -42.78
CA VAL A 122 -3.46 -32.80 -42.77
C VAL A 122 -3.42 -33.39 -41.36
N LEU A 123 -3.74 -34.67 -41.25
CA LEU A 123 -3.64 -35.44 -40.00
C LEU A 123 -2.41 -36.36 -40.10
N PHE A 124 -1.42 -36.11 -39.25
CA PHE A 124 -0.21 -36.93 -39.11
C PHE A 124 -0.47 -38.08 -38.13
N VAL A 125 -0.28 -39.31 -38.60
CA VAL A 125 -0.69 -40.52 -37.88
C VAL A 125 0.50 -41.31 -37.36
N VAL A 126 0.54 -41.59 -36.04
CA VAL A 126 1.47 -42.54 -35.43
C VAL A 126 0.89 -43.94 -35.59
N SER A 127 1.45 -44.77 -36.48
CA SER A 127 0.77 -46.00 -36.88
C SER A 127 0.62 -47.04 -35.76
N ASP A 128 1.54 -47.09 -34.79
CA ASP A 128 1.46 -48.04 -33.66
C ASP A 128 0.49 -47.59 -32.55
N TRP A 129 -0.03 -46.35 -32.60
CA TRP A 129 -1.00 -45.85 -31.62
C TRP A 129 -2.46 -46.11 -32.00
N ILE A 130 -2.73 -46.40 -33.27
CA ILE A 130 -4.10 -46.71 -33.71
C ILE A 130 -4.62 -47.95 -32.99
N ASP A 131 -5.89 -47.90 -32.56
CA ASP A 131 -6.55 -48.85 -31.65
C ASP A 131 -5.99 -48.84 -30.20
N GLY A 132 -5.17 -47.86 -29.84
CA GLY A 132 -4.71 -47.61 -28.46
C GLY A 132 -5.63 -46.67 -27.67
N ASP A 133 -5.31 -46.44 -26.38
CA ASP A 133 -6.14 -45.62 -25.48
C ASP A 133 -6.06 -44.11 -25.78
N TYR A 134 -4.96 -43.65 -26.39
CA TYR A 134 -4.70 -42.22 -26.65
C TYR A 134 -5.09 -41.78 -28.07
N SER A 135 -4.96 -42.66 -29.07
CA SER A 135 -5.24 -42.34 -30.49
C SER A 135 -6.56 -42.97 -30.94
N MET A 136 -7.05 -42.56 -32.10
CA MET A 136 -8.34 -43.03 -32.62
C MET A 136 -8.32 -44.53 -32.97
N SER A 137 -9.50 -45.14 -32.93
CA SER A 137 -9.69 -46.50 -33.44
C SER A 137 -9.44 -46.58 -34.95
N LYS A 138 -9.11 -47.78 -35.43
CA LYS A 138 -8.95 -48.04 -36.85
C LYS A 138 -10.22 -47.73 -37.65
N ASP A 139 -11.39 -48.00 -37.08
CA ASP A 139 -12.68 -47.68 -37.73
C ASP A 139 -12.87 -46.16 -37.89
N GLN A 140 -12.45 -45.36 -36.90
CA GLN A 140 -12.45 -43.90 -37.00
C GLN A 140 -11.46 -43.42 -38.06
N LEU A 141 -10.25 -43.97 -38.10
CA LEU A 141 -9.25 -43.61 -39.11
C LEU A 141 -9.71 -43.99 -40.53
N GLU A 142 -10.28 -45.17 -40.72
CA GLU A 142 -10.88 -45.61 -41.99
C GLU A 142 -12.06 -44.72 -42.41
N SER A 143 -12.81 -44.16 -41.46
CA SER A 143 -13.89 -43.21 -41.76
C SER A 143 -13.38 -41.93 -42.43
N LEU A 144 -12.17 -41.48 -42.07
CA LEU A 144 -11.54 -40.28 -42.64
C LEU A 144 -11.01 -40.49 -44.06
N VAL A 145 -10.80 -41.73 -44.51
CA VAL A 145 -10.31 -42.03 -45.87
C VAL A 145 -11.27 -41.52 -46.95
N ASN A 146 -12.56 -41.46 -46.64
CA ASN A 146 -13.59 -41.00 -47.58
C ASN A 146 -13.86 -39.48 -47.46
N GLU A 147 -13.19 -38.78 -46.55
CA GLU A 147 -13.32 -37.34 -46.37
C GLU A 147 -12.33 -36.63 -47.30
N GLU A 148 -12.82 -36.11 -48.43
CA GLU A 148 -11.97 -35.47 -49.45
C GLU A 148 -11.17 -34.26 -48.91
N SER A 149 -11.59 -33.66 -47.81
CA SER A 149 -10.94 -32.52 -47.16
C SER A 149 -9.78 -32.93 -46.22
N ILE A 150 -9.58 -34.22 -45.94
CA ILE A 150 -8.59 -34.68 -44.96
C ILE A 150 -7.49 -35.50 -45.64
N SER A 151 -6.25 -35.07 -45.50
CA SER A 151 -5.07 -35.83 -45.91
C SER A 151 -4.49 -36.59 -44.72
N LEU A 152 -4.38 -37.92 -44.82
CA LEU A 152 -3.72 -38.76 -43.81
C LEU A 152 -2.25 -38.96 -44.18
N GLU A 153 -1.34 -38.46 -43.34
CA GLU A 153 0.10 -38.41 -43.59
C GLU A 153 0.91 -39.02 -42.44
N ASN A 154 2.23 -39.12 -42.61
CA ASN A 154 3.09 -39.93 -41.75
C ASN A 154 3.54 -39.20 -40.47
N HIS A 155 3.33 -39.78 -39.28
CA HIS A 155 3.95 -39.32 -38.01
C HIS A 155 4.90 -40.36 -37.41
N SER A 156 5.52 -41.14 -38.28
CA SER A 156 6.29 -42.35 -38.02
C SER A 156 5.48 -43.52 -37.45
N LYS A 157 6.18 -44.64 -37.25
CA LYS A 157 5.57 -45.83 -36.67
C LYS A 157 5.39 -45.65 -35.17
N THR A 158 6.39 -45.11 -34.47
CA THR A 158 6.39 -44.91 -33.01
C THR A 158 6.74 -43.47 -32.62
N HIS A 159 6.12 -42.97 -31.54
CA HIS A 159 6.39 -41.63 -31.00
C HIS A 159 7.38 -41.66 -29.81
N ASP A 160 8.45 -42.47 -29.92
CA ASP A 160 9.42 -42.69 -28.83
C ASP A 160 10.64 -41.77 -28.98
N GLN A 161 10.80 -40.80 -28.08
CA GLN A 161 11.93 -39.88 -28.11
C GLN A 161 13.23 -40.48 -27.56
N GLU A 162 13.12 -41.40 -26.60
CA GLU A 162 14.28 -41.91 -25.85
C GLU A 162 15.09 -42.89 -26.70
N TYR A 163 14.40 -43.72 -27.49
CA TYR A 163 15.03 -44.82 -28.23
C TYR A 163 15.01 -44.63 -29.74
N VAL A 164 14.11 -43.81 -30.29
CA VAL A 164 13.93 -43.65 -31.73
C VAL A 164 14.22 -42.22 -32.15
N TRP A 165 13.32 -41.28 -31.88
CA TRP A 165 13.39 -39.90 -32.35
C TRP A 165 14.26 -39.02 -31.44
N HIS A 166 15.50 -39.44 -31.22
CA HIS A 166 16.55 -38.68 -30.55
C HIS A 166 17.48 -37.98 -31.57
N GLN A 167 18.29 -37.03 -31.11
CA GLN A 167 19.15 -36.21 -31.99
C GLN A 167 20.20 -37.00 -32.81
N GLU A 168 20.50 -38.23 -32.41
CA GLU A 168 21.54 -39.10 -33.01
C GLU A 168 20.95 -40.30 -33.78
N ILE A 169 19.67 -40.27 -34.16
CA ILE A 169 19.02 -41.37 -34.89
C ILE A 169 19.79 -41.74 -36.18
N ALA A 170 19.99 -43.03 -36.42
CA ALA A 170 20.64 -43.55 -37.63
C ALA A 170 19.64 -43.70 -38.79
N ILE A 171 20.14 -43.57 -40.03
CA ILE A 171 19.31 -43.63 -41.24
C ILE A 171 18.52 -44.94 -41.35
N GLU A 172 19.10 -46.09 -40.98
CA GLU A 172 18.40 -47.38 -41.05
C GLU A 172 17.21 -47.44 -40.10
N GLN A 173 17.34 -46.84 -38.92
CA GLN A 173 16.28 -46.80 -37.91
C GLN A 173 15.18 -45.83 -38.31
N ALA A 174 15.55 -44.60 -38.71
CA ALA A 174 14.61 -43.61 -39.24
C ALA A 174 13.85 -44.16 -40.46
N SER A 175 14.57 -44.80 -41.38
CA SER A 175 14.00 -45.39 -42.61
C SER A 175 13.04 -46.53 -42.30
N ALA A 176 13.35 -47.38 -41.30
CA ALA A 176 12.45 -48.45 -40.87
C ALA A 176 11.13 -47.91 -40.28
N GLU A 177 11.20 -46.86 -39.45
CA GLU A 177 10.02 -46.22 -38.85
C GLU A 177 9.14 -45.56 -39.91
N ILE A 178 9.73 -44.76 -40.80
CA ILE A 178 9.01 -44.08 -41.88
C ILE A 178 8.40 -45.11 -42.85
N ALA A 179 9.16 -46.14 -43.25
CA ALA A 179 8.68 -47.17 -44.18
C ALA A 179 7.50 -47.96 -43.61
N ALA A 180 7.54 -48.31 -42.32
CA ALA A 180 6.48 -49.06 -41.67
C ALA A 180 5.18 -48.26 -41.59
N ALA A 181 5.26 -46.99 -41.19
CA ALA A 181 4.09 -46.10 -41.19
C ALA A 181 3.56 -45.83 -42.60
N ASN A 182 4.43 -45.63 -43.60
CA ASN A 182 4.03 -45.52 -45.00
C ASN A 182 3.27 -46.77 -45.48
N GLN A 183 3.76 -47.97 -45.14
CA GLN A 183 3.09 -49.21 -45.49
C GLN A 183 1.72 -49.34 -44.82
N TYR A 184 1.62 -48.94 -43.55
CA TYR A 184 0.36 -48.94 -42.81
C TYR A 184 -0.65 -47.97 -43.41
N LEU A 185 -0.28 -46.70 -43.59
CA LEU A 185 -1.15 -45.68 -44.17
C LEU A 185 -1.57 -46.03 -45.60
N LYS A 186 -0.65 -46.53 -46.43
CA LYS A 186 -0.99 -47.02 -47.77
C LYS A 186 -2.00 -48.17 -47.76
N SER A 187 -1.96 -49.03 -46.75
CA SER A 187 -2.93 -50.13 -46.62
C SER A 187 -4.35 -49.63 -46.34
N ILE A 188 -4.49 -48.42 -45.78
CA ILE A 188 -5.76 -47.78 -45.42
C ILE A 188 -6.22 -46.83 -46.53
N THR A 189 -5.36 -45.92 -46.98
CA THR A 189 -5.70 -44.85 -47.95
C THR A 189 -5.55 -45.28 -49.41
N ASN A 190 -4.85 -46.40 -49.66
CA ASN A 190 -4.40 -46.81 -50.99
C ASN A 190 -3.52 -45.76 -51.72
N LYS A 191 -2.93 -44.82 -50.96
CA LYS A 191 -1.99 -43.79 -51.42
C LYS A 191 -0.70 -43.87 -50.61
N ASP A 192 0.43 -43.53 -51.23
CA ASP A 192 1.67 -43.36 -50.50
C ASP A 192 1.66 -41.98 -49.80
N PRO A 193 1.97 -41.89 -48.49
CA PRO A 193 2.15 -40.60 -47.83
C PRO A 193 3.24 -39.77 -48.51
N VAL A 194 3.01 -38.47 -48.60
CA VAL A 194 3.92 -37.51 -49.23
C VAL A 194 4.47 -36.48 -48.25
N LEU A 195 3.84 -36.34 -47.08
CA LEU A 195 4.30 -35.49 -45.98
C LEU A 195 4.65 -36.33 -44.74
N MET A 196 5.53 -35.78 -43.90
CA MET A 196 5.91 -36.37 -42.61
C MET A 196 5.99 -35.28 -41.54
N ALA A 197 5.57 -35.57 -40.31
CA ALA A 197 5.90 -34.76 -39.14
C ALA A 197 6.83 -35.56 -38.22
N TYR A 198 7.92 -34.97 -37.75
CA TYR A 198 8.80 -35.66 -36.79
C TYR A 198 8.16 -35.66 -35.39
N PRO A 199 8.08 -36.82 -34.71
CA PRO A 199 7.77 -36.86 -33.29
C PRO A 199 8.66 -35.90 -32.49
N TYR A 200 8.03 -35.11 -31.61
CA TYR A 200 8.68 -34.05 -30.81
C TYR A 200 9.45 -33.00 -31.64
N GLY A 201 9.25 -32.93 -32.96
CA GLY A 201 10.05 -32.08 -33.86
C GLY A 201 11.54 -32.44 -33.93
N THR A 202 11.97 -33.59 -33.40
CA THR A 202 13.39 -33.95 -33.29
C THR A 202 13.88 -34.65 -34.57
N TYR A 203 14.94 -34.12 -35.19
CA TYR A 203 15.50 -34.67 -36.42
C TYR A 203 17.00 -34.38 -36.56
N ASN A 204 17.64 -35.07 -37.51
CA ASN A 204 19.01 -34.82 -37.95
C ASN A 204 19.15 -35.08 -39.47
N GLY A 205 20.36 -34.91 -40.02
CA GLY A 205 20.60 -35.13 -41.46
C GLY A 205 20.35 -36.56 -41.95
N GLU A 206 20.47 -37.57 -41.09
CA GLU A 206 20.17 -38.97 -41.43
C GLU A 206 18.65 -39.20 -41.52
N ALA A 207 17.86 -38.58 -40.64
CA ALA A 207 16.40 -38.59 -40.71
C ALA A 207 15.88 -37.88 -41.97
N GLU A 208 16.49 -36.76 -42.38
CA GLU A 208 16.17 -36.10 -43.65
C GLU A 208 16.47 -37.02 -44.85
N ALA A 209 17.60 -37.72 -44.83
CA ALA A 209 17.96 -38.69 -45.87
C ALA A 209 16.97 -39.87 -45.90
N ALA A 210 16.56 -40.39 -44.75
CA ALA A 210 15.57 -41.45 -44.63
C ALA A 210 14.20 -41.05 -45.20
N ASN A 211 13.75 -39.81 -44.94
CA ASN A 211 12.53 -39.27 -45.54
C ASN A 211 12.60 -39.29 -47.08
N LYS A 212 13.72 -38.84 -47.63
CA LYS A 212 13.96 -38.86 -49.07
C LYS A 212 13.96 -40.28 -49.66
N GLU A 213 14.59 -41.24 -48.99
CA GLU A 213 14.62 -42.65 -49.41
C GLU A 213 13.24 -43.28 -49.42
N ASN A 214 12.38 -42.89 -48.48
CA ASN A 214 11.02 -43.41 -48.32
C ASN A 214 9.96 -42.64 -49.12
N GLY A 215 10.37 -41.74 -50.00
CA GLY A 215 9.47 -41.08 -50.95
C GLY A 215 8.72 -39.86 -50.40
N ILE A 216 8.96 -39.48 -49.14
CA ILE A 216 8.44 -38.25 -48.55
C ILE A 216 8.97 -37.05 -49.34
N LYS A 217 8.10 -36.06 -49.56
CA LYS A 217 8.40 -34.84 -50.32
C LYS A 217 8.79 -33.70 -49.41
N TYR A 218 8.03 -33.52 -48.33
CA TYR A 218 8.32 -32.54 -47.29
C TYR A 218 8.14 -33.13 -45.90
N ALA A 219 8.99 -32.73 -44.95
CA ALA A 219 8.88 -33.15 -43.56
C ALA A 219 8.91 -31.93 -42.62
N PHE A 220 8.12 -31.98 -41.54
CA PHE A 220 7.88 -30.86 -40.65
C PHE A 220 8.50 -31.05 -39.26
N LYS A 221 9.01 -29.95 -38.71
CA LYS A 221 9.46 -29.79 -37.32
C LYS A 221 8.52 -28.84 -36.57
N VAL A 222 8.69 -28.75 -35.26
CA VAL A 222 8.02 -27.72 -34.44
C VAL A 222 8.85 -26.43 -34.53
N GLY A 223 8.17 -25.29 -34.72
CA GLY A 223 8.74 -23.96 -34.77
C GLY A 223 9.34 -23.56 -36.12
N TYR A 224 9.37 -22.26 -36.38
CA TYR A 224 10.02 -21.60 -37.54
C TYR A 224 11.47 -21.21 -37.22
N PRO A 225 12.32 -20.85 -38.20
CA PRO A 225 12.06 -20.80 -39.65
C PRO A 225 12.12 -22.17 -40.34
N ASP A 226 11.75 -22.19 -41.62
CA ASP A 226 12.00 -23.31 -42.53
C ASP A 226 13.50 -23.60 -42.70
N GLY A 227 13.84 -24.88 -42.76
CA GLY A 227 15.18 -25.36 -43.07
C GLY A 227 15.29 -25.93 -44.48
N SER A 228 15.33 -27.25 -44.57
CA SER A 228 15.31 -28.00 -45.83
C SER A 228 13.87 -28.42 -46.18
N PRO A 229 13.59 -28.96 -47.38
CA PRO A 229 12.31 -29.62 -47.66
C PRO A 229 11.91 -30.65 -46.60
N TYR A 230 12.88 -31.22 -45.88
CA TYR A 230 12.68 -32.21 -44.84
C TYR A 230 12.78 -31.63 -43.42
N ALA A 231 12.67 -30.30 -43.27
CA ALA A 231 12.70 -29.59 -42.00
C ALA A 231 11.90 -28.27 -42.09
N MET A 232 10.65 -28.37 -42.55
CA MET A 232 9.70 -27.26 -42.67
C MET A 232 9.14 -26.87 -41.29
N GLY A 233 8.95 -25.58 -41.02
CA GLY A 233 8.46 -25.06 -39.74
C GLY A 233 6.94 -25.19 -39.58
N ARG A 234 6.49 -25.24 -38.32
CA ARG A 234 5.08 -25.20 -37.94
C ARG A 234 4.90 -24.32 -36.70
N HIS A 235 3.89 -23.46 -36.69
CA HIS A 235 3.49 -22.71 -35.52
C HIS A 235 2.62 -23.60 -34.63
N TYR A 236 3.06 -23.82 -33.40
CA TYR A 236 2.32 -24.63 -32.44
C TYR A 236 1.24 -23.78 -31.81
N VAL A 237 -0.03 -24.15 -32.02
CA VAL A 237 -1.17 -23.56 -31.32
C VAL A 237 -1.33 -24.27 -29.98
N LEU A 238 -0.92 -23.59 -28.92
CA LEU A 238 -1.02 -24.02 -27.53
C LEU A 238 -2.34 -23.54 -26.90
N MET A 239 -2.60 -23.91 -25.65
CA MET A 239 -3.80 -23.51 -24.92
C MET A 239 -3.94 -21.99 -24.81
N ASP A 240 -2.83 -21.27 -24.59
CA ASP A 240 -2.74 -19.81 -24.42
C ASP A 240 -2.67 -19.02 -25.74
N THR A 241 -2.14 -19.60 -26.82
CA THR A 241 -1.92 -18.94 -28.13
C THR A 241 -3.11 -18.13 -28.65
N THR A 242 -3.06 -16.80 -28.58
CA THR A 242 -4.19 -15.92 -28.90
C THR A 242 -4.53 -15.88 -30.41
N LEU A 243 -5.75 -15.46 -30.75
CA LEU A 243 -6.12 -15.28 -32.16
C LEU A 243 -5.30 -14.17 -32.84
N GLU A 244 -4.85 -13.17 -32.08
CA GLU A 244 -3.95 -12.14 -32.58
C GLU A 244 -2.57 -12.71 -32.93
N GLU A 245 -1.98 -13.55 -32.07
CA GLU A 245 -0.71 -14.23 -32.37
C GLU A 245 -0.83 -15.11 -33.62
N ILE A 246 -1.94 -15.86 -33.75
CA ILE A 246 -2.21 -16.66 -34.95
C ILE A 246 -2.29 -15.73 -36.17
N ALA A 247 -3.01 -14.61 -36.08
CA ALA A 247 -3.09 -13.63 -37.15
C ALA A 247 -1.71 -13.09 -37.55
N GLN A 248 -0.85 -12.78 -36.58
CA GLN A 248 0.52 -12.31 -36.82
C GLN A 248 1.37 -13.38 -37.52
N TRP A 249 1.33 -14.63 -37.05
CA TRP A 249 2.08 -15.76 -37.64
C TRP A 249 1.76 -15.99 -39.11
N ILE A 250 0.48 -15.83 -39.48
CA ILE A 250 0.00 -16.09 -40.85
C ILE A 250 -0.05 -14.82 -41.72
N GLY A 251 0.50 -13.70 -41.23
CA GLY A 251 0.52 -12.41 -41.93
C GLY A 251 -0.88 -11.83 -42.19
N GLY A 252 -1.83 -12.10 -41.31
CA GLY A 252 -3.22 -11.63 -41.37
C GLY A 252 -3.45 -10.30 -40.66
N PRO A 253 -4.59 -9.64 -40.93
CA PRO A 253 -4.98 -8.44 -40.18
C PRO A 253 -5.24 -8.79 -38.71
N ALA A 254 -4.96 -7.87 -37.79
CA ALA A 254 -5.41 -8.04 -36.42
C ALA A 254 -6.93 -8.34 -36.42
N PRO A 255 -7.40 -9.31 -35.62
CA PRO A 255 -8.83 -9.59 -35.53
C PRO A 255 -9.57 -8.30 -35.17
N GLU A 256 -10.68 -8.02 -35.86
CA GLU A 256 -11.52 -6.86 -35.50
C GLU A 256 -11.97 -7.07 -34.04
N GLU A 257 -11.78 -6.05 -33.19
CA GLU A 257 -12.35 -6.04 -31.84
C GLU A 257 -13.84 -6.41 -31.96
N LYS A 258 -14.22 -7.55 -31.39
CA LYS A 258 -15.63 -7.91 -31.33
C LYS A 258 -16.32 -6.75 -30.60
N PRO A 259 -17.35 -6.11 -31.17
CA PRO A 259 -18.33 -5.46 -30.33
C PRO A 259 -18.83 -6.55 -29.38
N GLU A 260 -18.88 -6.26 -28.08
CA GLU A 260 -19.49 -7.14 -27.07
C GLU A 260 -20.68 -7.86 -27.71
N GLU A 261 -20.66 -9.20 -27.67
CA GLU A 261 -21.84 -9.97 -28.01
C GLU A 261 -22.96 -9.44 -27.12
N GLN A 262 -23.94 -8.74 -27.72
CA GLN A 262 -25.12 -8.30 -26.99
C GLN A 262 -25.73 -9.56 -26.38
N GLU A 263 -25.64 -9.63 -25.05
CA GLU A 263 -26.37 -10.61 -24.27
C GLU A 263 -27.84 -10.62 -24.74
N PRO A 264 -28.50 -11.79 -24.73
CA PRO A 264 -29.93 -11.83 -25.00
C PRO A 264 -30.62 -10.76 -24.14
N PRO A 265 -31.59 -10.01 -24.68
CA PRO A 265 -32.18 -8.90 -23.95
C PRO A 265 -32.69 -9.38 -22.59
N VAL A 266 -32.27 -8.68 -21.55
CA VAL A 266 -32.64 -8.92 -20.14
C VAL A 266 -34.14 -9.17 -20.07
N GLN A 267 -34.53 -10.30 -19.47
CA GLN A 267 -35.94 -10.64 -19.34
C GLN A 267 -36.58 -9.65 -18.35
N GLN A 268 -37.81 -9.22 -18.66
CA GLN A 268 -38.55 -8.40 -17.73
C GLN A 268 -39.08 -9.29 -16.59
N PHE A 269 -38.69 -8.99 -15.35
CA PHE A 269 -39.25 -9.64 -14.18
C PHE A 269 -40.72 -9.20 -13.99
N SER A 270 -41.60 -10.16 -13.71
CA SER A 270 -42.98 -9.90 -13.30
C SER A 270 -43.12 -10.26 -11.83
N THR A 271 -43.89 -9.48 -11.07
CA THR A 271 -44.15 -9.78 -9.66
C THR A 271 -44.68 -11.20 -9.51
N ILE A 272 -44.06 -11.97 -8.61
CA ILE A 272 -44.53 -13.32 -8.27
C ILE A 272 -45.53 -13.18 -7.13
N ASP A 273 -46.81 -13.34 -7.45
CA ASP A 273 -47.96 -13.22 -6.55
C ASP A 273 -48.66 -14.56 -6.27
N TYR A 274 -48.17 -15.65 -6.89
CA TYR A 274 -48.67 -17.03 -6.77
C TYR A 274 -50.13 -17.26 -7.20
N GLU A 275 -50.81 -16.29 -7.80
CA GLU A 275 -52.22 -16.40 -8.15
C GLU A 275 -52.50 -17.40 -9.27
N ASP A 276 -51.47 -17.74 -10.05
CA ASP A 276 -51.51 -18.78 -11.08
C ASP A 276 -51.27 -20.21 -10.53
N GLN A 277 -51.03 -20.34 -9.22
CA GLN A 277 -50.72 -21.58 -8.50
C GLN A 277 -49.42 -22.26 -8.93
N SER A 278 -48.50 -21.52 -9.55
CA SER A 278 -47.18 -22.01 -9.91
C SER A 278 -46.11 -21.52 -8.93
N MET A 279 -44.96 -22.21 -8.92
CA MET A 279 -43.81 -21.86 -8.08
C MET A 279 -42.90 -20.80 -8.73
N GLU A 280 -43.16 -20.43 -10.00
CA GLU A 280 -42.39 -19.43 -10.78
C GLU A 280 -40.84 -19.54 -10.67
N GLY A 281 -40.32 -20.77 -10.61
CA GLY A 281 -38.87 -21.03 -10.56
C GLY A 281 -38.26 -20.99 -9.14
N ILE A 282 -39.08 -20.87 -8.10
CA ILE A 282 -38.63 -20.93 -6.71
C ILE A 282 -38.37 -22.37 -6.30
N GLU A 283 -37.20 -22.59 -5.72
CA GLU A 283 -36.72 -23.88 -5.25
C GLU A 283 -36.23 -23.79 -3.80
N GLY A 284 -36.11 -24.92 -3.10
CA GLY A 284 -35.51 -24.96 -1.77
C GLY A 284 -34.00 -24.97 -1.87
N ARG A 285 -33.30 -24.13 -1.10
CA ARG A 285 -31.83 -24.02 -1.14
C ARG A 285 -31.12 -25.33 -0.84
N SER A 286 -31.62 -26.08 0.14
CA SER A 286 -31.07 -27.40 0.48
C SER A 286 -31.75 -28.55 -0.25
N GLY A 287 -32.95 -28.30 -0.78
CA GLY A 287 -33.83 -29.31 -1.36
C GLY A 287 -34.56 -30.16 -0.32
N THR A 288 -34.39 -29.88 0.99
CA THR A 288 -35.12 -30.57 2.07
C THR A 288 -36.32 -29.79 2.57
N GLU A 289 -36.39 -28.49 2.28
CA GLU A 289 -37.55 -27.66 2.62
C GLU A 289 -38.78 -28.08 1.82
N VAL A 290 -39.94 -28.05 2.47
CA VAL A 290 -41.22 -28.27 1.79
C VAL A 290 -41.78 -26.92 1.38
N LEU A 291 -41.81 -26.70 0.06
CA LEU A 291 -42.39 -25.51 -0.56
C LEU A 291 -43.73 -25.86 -1.20
N ALA A 292 -44.79 -25.12 -0.86
CA ALA A 292 -46.12 -25.33 -1.42
C ALA A 292 -46.86 -24.01 -1.60
N VAL A 293 -47.40 -23.76 -2.79
CA VAL A 293 -48.39 -22.69 -2.99
C VAL A 293 -49.70 -23.13 -2.34
N THR A 294 -50.25 -22.30 -1.45
CA THR A 294 -51.46 -22.62 -0.66
C THR A 294 -52.44 -21.46 -0.64
N ASP A 295 -53.72 -21.76 -0.39
CA ASP A 295 -54.77 -20.77 -0.14
C ASP A 295 -54.96 -20.48 1.36
N GLU A 296 -53.99 -20.84 2.20
CA GLU A 296 -54.03 -20.66 3.66
C GLU A 296 -53.74 -19.19 4.07
N ALA A 297 -53.00 -18.47 3.22
CA ALA A 297 -52.65 -17.06 3.38
C ALA A 297 -52.49 -16.40 2.01
N ASN A 298 -52.56 -15.06 2.00
CA ASN A 298 -52.36 -14.20 0.84
C ASN A 298 -52.04 -12.78 1.33
N HIS A 299 -51.15 -12.09 0.64
CA HIS A 299 -50.88 -10.66 0.78
C HIS A 299 -51.48 -9.87 -0.41
N THR A 300 -51.39 -10.41 -1.62
CA THR A 300 -51.84 -9.79 -2.88
C THR A 300 -53.26 -9.22 -2.80
N GLU A 301 -53.47 -7.95 -3.18
CA GLU A 301 -54.79 -7.33 -3.07
C GLU A 301 -55.81 -8.00 -4.00
N GLY A 302 -56.80 -8.68 -3.41
CA GLY A 302 -57.82 -9.42 -4.16
C GLY A 302 -57.37 -10.82 -4.62
N GLY A 303 -56.17 -11.24 -4.24
CA GLY A 303 -55.64 -12.58 -4.45
C GLY A 303 -56.16 -13.62 -3.44
N SER A 304 -55.61 -14.82 -3.49
CA SER A 304 -55.97 -15.97 -2.65
C SER A 304 -54.81 -16.88 -2.30
N PHE A 305 -53.63 -16.73 -2.89
CA PHE A 305 -52.52 -17.68 -2.72
C PHE A 305 -51.27 -17.02 -2.14
N ALA A 306 -50.42 -17.83 -1.51
CA ALA A 306 -49.07 -17.48 -1.10
C ALA A 306 -48.21 -18.75 -1.06
N LEU A 307 -46.89 -18.59 -1.10
CA LEU A 307 -45.97 -19.69 -0.88
C LEU A 307 -45.84 -19.99 0.62
N LYS A 308 -45.99 -21.25 0.98
CA LYS A 308 -45.74 -21.77 2.34
C LYS A 308 -44.41 -22.51 2.36
N VAL A 309 -43.59 -22.21 3.37
CA VAL A 309 -42.27 -22.83 3.61
C VAL A 309 -42.31 -23.58 4.92
N GLU A 310 -42.05 -24.89 4.89
CA GLU A 310 -42.06 -25.77 6.06
C GLU A 310 -40.87 -26.77 6.05
N GLU A 311 -40.73 -27.53 7.14
CA GLU A 311 -39.74 -28.61 7.29
C GLU A 311 -38.27 -28.18 7.08
N ARG A 312 -37.96 -26.92 7.37
CA ARG A 312 -36.58 -26.44 7.48
C ARG A 312 -35.86 -27.17 8.63
N THR A 313 -34.56 -27.44 8.45
CA THR A 313 -33.74 -28.15 9.45
C THR A 313 -32.46 -27.43 9.84
N GLU A 314 -32.01 -26.45 9.05
CA GLU A 314 -30.84 -25.60 9.34
C GLU A 314 -31.22 -24.13 9.09
N THR A 315 -30.45 -23.20 9.66
CA THR A 315 -30.76 -21.76 9.59
C THR A 315 -30.67 -21.17 8.19
N TRP A 316 -29.80 -21.71 7.34
CA TRP A 316 -29.60 -21.25 5.95
C TRP A 316 -30.62 -21.83 4.95
N HIS A 317 -31.43 -22.80 5.37
CA HIS A 317 -32.48 -23.40 4.55
C HIS A 317 -33.55 -22.34 4.23
N GLY A 318 -34.19 -22.44 3.07
CA GLY A 318 -35.25 -21.51 2.67
C GLY A 318 -35.57 -21.54 1.18
N PRO A 319 -36.60 -20.79 0.74
CA PRO A 319 -36.91 -20.62 -0.67
C PRO A 319 -35.87 -19.70 -1.35
N ALA A 320 -35.53 -20.03 -2.60
CA ALA A 320 -34.58 -19.32 -3.42
C ALA A 320 -35.05 -19.21 -4.88
N LEU A 321 -34.69 -18.11 -5.54
CA LEU A 321 -35.05 -17.80 -6.92
C LEU A 321 -33.80 -17.36 -7.71
N ARG A 322 -33.57 -18.01 -8.85
CA ARG A 322 -32.54 -17.59 -9.82
C ARG A 322 -32.95 -16.28 -10.49
N VAL A 323 -32.06 -15.29 -10.46
CA VAL A 323 -32.32 -13.94 -10.97
C VAL A 323 -31.41 -13.51 -12.12
N ASP A 324 -30.42 -14.32 -12.48
CA ASP A 324 -29.53 -14.08 -13.62
C ASP A 324 -30.24 -13.75 -14.95
N PRO A 325 -31.41 -14.30 -15.32
CA PRO A 325 -32.05 -13.94 -16.58
C PRO A 325 -32.64 -12.52 -16.61
N TYR A 326 -32.76 -11.88 -15.44
CA TYR A 326 -33.40 -10.56 -15.26
C TYR A 326 -32.40 -9.45 -14.95
N ILE A 327 -31.11 -9.77 -14.96
CA ILE A 327 -30.02 -8.85 -14.62
C ILE A 327 -29.36 -8.31 -15.88
N ASP A 328 -29.15 -6.99 -15.88
CA ASP A 328 -28.23 -6.28 -16.75
C ASP A 328 -26.96 -6.05 -15.94
N THR A 329 -25.83 -6.58 -16.40
CA THR A 329 -24.57 -6.53 -15.64
C THR A 329 -24.16 -5.08 -15.40
N GLY A 330 -23.93 -4.75 -14.13
CA GLY A 330 -23.62 -3.40 -13.67
C GLY A 330 -24.83 -2.60 -13.20
N GLU A 331 -26.07 -3.05 -13.39
CA GLU A 331 -27.27 -2.36 -12.90
C GLU A 331 -27.63 -2.72 -11.45
N GLU A 332 -28.27 -1.77 -10.76
CA GLU A 332 -28.79 -1.96 -9.40
C GLU A 332 -30.27 -2.32 -9.44
N TYR A 333 -30.67 -3.27 -8.59
CA TYR A 333 -32.03 -3.78 -8.53
C TYR A 333 -32.59 -3.60 -7.13
N ASN A 334 -33.83 -3.07 -7.05
CA ASN A 334 -34.66 -3.09 -5.86
C ASN A 334 -35.32 -4.46 -5.75
N ILE A 335 -35.11 -5.11 -4.62
CA ILE A 335 -35.57 -6.47 -4.33
C ILE A 335 -36.48 -6.37 -3.12
N SER A 336 -37.71 -6.91 -3.22
CA SER A 336 -38.60 -6.97 -2.07
C SER A 336 -39.44 -8.23 -2.05
N VAL A 337 -39.84 -8.62 -0.85
CA VAL A 337 -40.71 -9.78 -0.61
C VAL A 337 -41.52 -9.57 0.66
N TRP A 338 -42.79 -9.99 0.64
CA TRP A 338 -43.63 -10.03 1.83
C TRP A 338 -43.54 -11.39 2.50
N VAL A 339 -43.29 -11.40 3.81
CA VAL A 339 -43.17 -12.61 4.61
C VAL A 339 -44.10 -12.57 5.82
N LYS A 340 -44.55 -13.74 6.28
CA LYS A 340 -45.39 -13.88 7.48
C LYS A 340 -45.03 -15.13 8.26
N LEU A 341 -44.60 -14.96 9.51
CA LEU A 341 -44.20 -16.08 10.37
C LEU A 341 -45.40 -16.96 10.76
N LEU A 342 -45.22 -18.29 10.69
CA LEU A 342 -46.24 -19.30 11.00
C LEU A 342 -45.93 -20.10 12.28
N SER A 343 -44.65 -20.39 12.55
CA SER A 343 -44.21 -21.13 13.74
C SER A 343 -43.09 -20.39 14.48
N GLU A 344 -42.82 -20.80 15.73
CA GLU A 344 -42.01 -20.08 16.72
C GLU A 344 -42.68 -18.79 17.25
N GLU A 345 -42.38 -18.38 18.50
CA GLU A 345 -42.95 -17.13 19.06
C GLU A 345 -42.38 -15.89 18.36
N SER A 346 -41.07 -15.94 18.03
CA SER A 346 -40.33 -14.87 17.37
C SER A 346 -39.09 -15.46 16.70
N THR A 347 -38.74 -14.99 15.51
CA THR A 347 -37.46 -15.28 14.85
C THR A 347 -37.13 -14.19 13.85
N GLU A 348 -35.87 -14.12 13.42
CA GLU A 348 -35.48 -13.23 12.32
C GLU A 348 -35.69 -13.92 10.99
N LEU A 349 -36.33 -13.24 10.04
CA LEU A 349 -36.33 -13.61 8.63
C LEU A 349 -35.44 -12.62 7.88
N GLN A 350 -34.59 -13.16 7.00
CA GLN A 350 -33.54 -12.43 6.30
C GLN A 350 -33.69 -12.62 4.79
N LEU A 351 -33.79 -11.53 4.04
CA LEU A 351 -33.68 -11.49 2.58
C LEU A 351 -32.23 -11.27 2.21
N SER A 352 -31.71 -12.09 1.30
CA SER A 352 -30.31 -12.03 0.85
C SER A 352 -30.17 -12.38 -0.63
N THR A 353 -29.02 -12.06 -1.22
CA THR A 353 -28.63 -12.48 -2.56
C THR A 353 -27.30 -13.23 -2.54
N GLN A 354 -27.14 -14.16 -3.47
CA GLN A 354 -25.95 -14.95 -3.73
C GLN A 354 -25.44 -14.68 -5.15
N VAL A 355 -24.13 -14.51 -5.31
CA VAL A 355 -23.42 -14.39 -6.59
C VAL A 355 -22.38 -15.51 -6.69
N GLY A 356 -22.47 -16.35 -7.73
CA GLY A 356 -21.60 -17.52 -7.92
C GLY A 356 -22.06 -18.79 -7.19
N GLN A 357 -21.47 -19.93 -7.56
CA GLN A 357 -21.64 -21.23 -6.87
C GLN A 357 -20.40 -21.71 -6.12
N GLY A 358 -20.62 -22.67 -5.21
CA GLY A 358 -19.55 -23.39 -4.52
C GLY A 358 -18.85 -22.56 -3.44
N ASP A 359 -17.59 -22.91 -3.18
CA ASP A 359 -16.80 -22.29 -2.10
C ASP A 359 -16.43 -20.83 -2.40
N ASN A 360 -16.58 -20.39 -3.66
CA ASN A 360 -16.30 -19.03 -4.12
C ASN A 360 -17.56 -18.15 -4.23
N ALA A 361 -18.73 -18.65 -3.79
CA ALA A 361 -19.95 -17.86 -3.83
C ALA A 361 -19.91 -16.69 -2.83
N SER A 362 -20.30 -15.50 -3.28
CA SER A 362 -20.50 -14.34 -2.39
C SER A 362 -21.95 -14.27 -1.93
N TYR A 363 -22.15 -13.85 -0.68
CA TYR A 363 -23.47 -13.76 -0.05
C TYR A 363 -23.65 -12.36 0.55
N HIS A 364 -24.76 -11.71 0.23
CA HIS A 364 -25.06 -10.35 0.66
C HIS A 364 -26.44 -10.29 1.30
N ASN A 365 -26.47 -9.84 2.55
CA ASN A 365 -27.71 -9.62 3.31
C ASN A 365 -28.33 -8.29 2.88
N LEU A 366 -29.61 -8.32 2.49
CA LEU A 366 -30.35 -7.15 2.01
C LEU A 366 -31.22 -6.53 3.10
N ASP A 367 -31.99 -7.34 3.82
CA ASP A 367 -32.85 -6.88 4.93
C ASP A 367 -33.21 -8.02 5.87
N GLY A 368 -33.02 -7.82 7.18
CA GLY A 368 -33.29 -8.78 8.24
C GLY A 368 -34.21 -8.19 9.29
N LYS A 369 -35.31 -8.88 9.61
CA LYS A 369 -36.27 -8.40 10.62
C LYS A 369 -36.67 -9.51 11.56
N THR A 370 -36.57 -9.24 12.87
CA THR A 370 -37.19 -10.07 13.91
C THR A 370 -38.71 -9.90 13.82
N ILE A 371 -39.40 -10.99 13.53
CA ILE A 371 -40.84 -11.07 13.29
C ILE A 371 -41.45 -12.04 14.30
N THR A 372 -42.64 -11.71 14.81
CA THR A 372 -43.46 -12.56 15.66
C THR A 372 -44.67 -13.09 14.90
N THR A 373 -45.30 -14.15 15.41
CA THR A 373 -46.56 -14.68 14.82
C THR A 373 -47.74 -13.72 14.92
N GLU A 374 -47.62 -12.61 15.68
CA GLU A 374 -48.64 -11.57 15.80
C GLU A 374 -48.49 -10.43 14.79
N ASP A 375 -47.32 -10.25 14.17
CA ASP A 375 -47.01 -9.09 13.31
C ASP A 375 -47.72 -9.13 11.95
N GLY A 376 -48.17 -10.31 11.52
CA GLY A 376 -48.82 -10.48 10.22
C GLY A 376 -47.82 -10.45 9.06
N TRP A 377 -48.17 -9.79 7.96
CA TRP A 377 -47.30 -9.65 6.79
C TRP A 377 -46.31 -8.50 7.00
N VAL A 378 -45.03 -8.79 6.80
CA VAL A 378 -43.90 -7.86 6.93
C VAL A 378 -43.11 -7.87 5.64
N GLN A 379 -42.78 -6.69 5.10
CA GLN A 379 -41.95 -6.58 3.91
C GLN A 379 -40.47 -6.61 4.30
N LEU A 380 -39.70 -7.47 3.62
CA LEU A 380 -38.24 -7.40 3.56
C LEU A 380 -37.86 -6.76 2.23
N GLN A 381 -36.93 -5.80 2.24
CA GLN A 381 -36.53 -5.09 1.02
C GLN A 381 -35.11 -4.54 1.09
N GLY A 382 -34.39 -4.59 -0.02
CA GLY A 382 -33.09 -3.94 -0.18
C GLY A 382 -32.78 -3.69 -1.64
N SER A 383 -31.61 -3.09 -1.91
CA SER A 383 -31.09 -2.98 -3.27
C SER A 383 -29.74 -3.67 -3.38
N TYR A 384 -29.45 -4.22 -4.56
CA TYR A 384 -28.15 -4.82 -4.85
C TYR A 384 -27.74 -4.54 -6.29
N ARG A 385 -26.47 -4.18 -6.49
CA ARG A 385 -25.88 -3.97 -7.82
C ARG A 385 -25.09 -5.21 -8.23
N TYR A 386 -25.54 -5.86 -9.29
CA TYR A 386 -24.88 -7.06 -9.82
C TYR A 386 -23.75 -6.64 -10.75
N ASN A 387 -22.56 -6.46 -10.17
CA ASN A 387 -21.39 -5.90 -10.85
C ASN A 387 -20.67 -6.87 -11.80
N SER A 388 -20.83 -8.16 -11.56
CA SER A 388 -20.41 -9.27 -12.41
C SER A 388 -21.44 -10.38 -12.25
N THR A 389 -21.64 -11.19 -13.29
CA THR A 389 -22.52 -12.37 -13.23
C THR A 389 -21.79 -13.59 -12.67
N GLY A 390 -20.48 -13.50 -12.41
CA GLY A 390 -19.65 -14.63 -12.02
C GLY A 390 -19.73 -15.76 -13.05
N ASP A 391 -20.05 -16.98 -12.59
CA ASP A 391 -20.33 -18.16 -13.41
C ASP A 391 -21.75 -18.20 -14.00
N GLY A 392 -22.54 -17.13 -13.82
CA GLY A 392 -23.94 -17.06 -14.22
C GLY A 392 -24.93 -17.60 -13.17
N TYR A 393 -24.49 -17.87 -11.93
CA TYR A 393 -25.38 -18.26 -10.85
C TYR A 393 -25.70 -17.11 -9.89
N LEU A 394 -26.83 -16.44 -10.11
CA LEU A 394 -27.30 -15.33 -9.29
C LEU A 394 -28.65 -15.69 -8.66
N THR A 395 -28.77 -15.59 -7.34
CA THR A 395 -29.96 -16.08 -6.62
C THR A 395 -30.37 -15.14 -5.50
N ILE A 396 -31.66 -14.81 -5.38
CA ILE A 396 -32.22 -14.20 -4.17
C ILE A 396 -32.89 -15.25 -3.30
N TYR A 397 -32.85 -15.11 -1.97
CA TYR A 397 -33.42 -16.10 -1.07
C TYR A 397 -33.86 -15.49 0.27
N VAL A 398 -34.74 -16.22 0.98
CA VAL A 398 -35.16 -15.88 2.34
C VAL A 398 -34.77 -16.99 3.29
N GLU A 399 -34.08 -16.66 4.37
CA GLU A 399 -33.67 -17.60 5.42
C GLU A 399 -34.07 -17.10 6.83
N SER A 400 -33.71 -17.86 7.87
CA SER A 400 -34.10 -17.52 9.24
C SER A 400 -33.06 -17.94 10.27
N THR A 401 -32.90 -17.15 11.33
CA THR A 401 -32.06 -17.50 12.48
C THR A 401 -32.58 -18.71 13.26
N SER A 402 -33.83 -19.12 13.05
CA SER A 402 -34.36 -20.40 13.50
C SER A 402 -34.22 -21.46 12.40
N SER A 403 -33.70 -22.63 12.78
CA SER A 403 -33.57 -23.77 11.87
C SER A 403 -34.90 -24.45 11.54
N THR A 404 -35.97 -24.17 12.29
CA THR A 404 -37.28 -24.85 12.16
C THR A 404 -38.45 -23.92 11.90
N ALA A 405 -38.22 -22.61 11.79
CA ALA A 405 -39.28 -21.65 11.52
C ALA A 405 -39.96 -21.92 10.17
N SER A 406 -41.29 -21.95 10.20
CA SER A 406 -42.17 -21.99 9.03
C SER A 406 -42.74 -20.61 8.79
N PHE A 407 -42.91 -20.22 7.54
CA PHE A 407 -43.43 -18.91 7.17
C PHE A 407 -44.12 -18.93 5.80
N TYR A 408 -44.91 -17.91 5.52
CA TYR A 408 -45.43 -17.61 4.19
C TYR A 408 -44.58 -16.55 3.50
N MET A 409 -44.56 -16.60 2.17
CA MET A 409 -43.91 -15.65 1.28
C MET A 409 -44.86 -15.27 0.14
N ASP A 410 -44.90 -13.98 -0.21
CA ASP A 410 -45.80 -13.45 -1.26
C ASP A 410 -45.24 -12.14 -1.87
N ASP A 411 -45.78 -11.72 -3.01
CA ASP A 411 -45.49 -10.46 -3.69
C ASP A 411 -43.98 -10.16 -3.87
N ILE A 412 -43.25 -11.07 -4.53
CA ILE A 412 -41.82 -10.86 -4.81
C ILE A 412 -41.65 -9.87 -5.95
N THR A 413 -40.82 -8.84 -5.75
CA THR A 413 -40.47 -7.85 -6.78
C THR A 413 -38.96 -7.80 -6.99
N PHE A 414 -38.54 -7.71 -8.25
CA PHE A 414 -37.16 -7.52 -8.66
C PHE A 414 -37.15 -6.48 -9.80
N GLU A 415 -36.83 -5.23 -9.49
CA GLU A 415 -36.98 -4.11 -10.43
C GLU A 415 -35.70 -3.26 -10.52
N PRO A 416 -35.27 -2.80 -11.71
CA PRO A 416 -34.16 -1.87 -11.83
C PRO A 416 -34.38 -0.60 -10.99
N ALA A 417 -33.37 -0.20 -10.21
CA ALA A 417 -33.45 0.89 -9.24
C ALA A 417 -33.43 2.30 -9.85
N ASN A 418 -33.24 2.43 -11.17
CA ASN A 418 -32.99 3.72 -11.86
C ASN A 418 -31.85 4.52 -11.22
N SER A 419 -30.74 3.86 -10.87
CA SER A 419 -29.64 4.43 -10.08
C SER A 419 -28.61 5.24 -10.88
N GLY A 420 -28.85 5.49 -12.17
CA GLY A 420 -27.85 6.07 -13.06
C GLY A 420 -26.84 5.00 -13.50
N GLY A 421 -26.49 5.01 -14.79
CA GLY A 421 -25.55 4.04 -15.34
C GLY A 421 -24.15 4.18 -14.73
N THR A 422 -23.32 3.16 -14.91
CA THR A 422 -21.91 3.12 -14.50
C THR A 422 -20.98 3.76 -15.54
N ASP A 423 -21.50 4.64 -16.39
CA ASP A 423 -20.70 5.36 -17.38
C ASP A 423 -19.63 6.19 -16.66
N ILE A 424 -18.37 5.89 -16.95
CA ILE A 424 -17.24 6.62 -16.36
C ILE A 424 -17.10 8.01 -16.99
N GLU A 425 -16.58 8.95 -16.21
CA GLU A 425 -16.26 10.29 -16.70
C GLU A 425 -14.96 10.26 -17.53
N LYS A 426 -15.09 9.98 -18.84
CA LYS A 426 -13.95 9.77 -19.75
C LYS A 426 -13.02 10.98 -19.90
N ASP A 427 -13.51 12.19 -19.65
CA ASP A 427 -12.76 13.46 -19.79
C ASP A 427 -11.94 13.86 -18.55
N LEU A 428 -12.00 13.08 -17.46
CA LEU A 428 -11.22 13.34 -16.24
C LEU A 428 -9.70 13.22 -16.48
N PRO A 429 -8.86 14.08 -15.86
CA PRO A 429 -7.42 13.86 -15.81
C PRO A 429 -7.05 12.48 -15.23
N SER A 430 -6.11 11.78 -15.85
CA SER A 430 -5.63 10.51 -15.31
C SER A 430 -4.76 10.76 -14.07
N ILE A 431 -4.99 10.01 -12.98
CA ILE A 431 -4.20 10.17 -11.74
C ILE A 431 -2.76 9.71 -12.02
N LYS A 432 -2.58 8.53 -12.64
CA LYS A 432 -1.25 8.08 -13.07
C LYS A 432 -0.50 9.07 -13.94
N ASP A 433 -1.18 9.79 -14.84
CA ASP A 433 -0.49 10.77 -15.70
C ASP A 433 -0.07 12.03 -14.95
N VAL A 434 -0.84 12.44 -13.93
CA VAL A 434 -0.50 13.56 -13.05
C VAL A 434 0.76 13.25 -12.23
N TYR A 435 0.89 12.01 -11.75
CA TYR A 435 1.95 11.57 -10.83
C TYR A 435 3.08 10.76 -11.47
N LYS A 436 3.08 10.59 -12.80
CA LYS A 436 4.05 9.75 -13.53
C LYS A 436 5.53 10.06 -13.28
N ASP A 437 5.85 11.31 -12.93
CA ASP A 437 7.22 11.79 -12.66
C ASP A 437 7.51 11.88 -11.14
N ASP A 438 6.58 11.38 -10.31
CA ASP A 438 6.63 11.42 -8.85
C ASP A 438 6.64 10.00 -8.25
N PHE A 439 5.61 9.17 -8.49
CA PHE A 439 5.50 7.79 -7.98
C PHE A 439 4.45 6.98 -8.77
N LEU A 440 4.46 5.64 -8.62
CA LEU A 440 3.44 4.78 -9.24
C LEU A 440 2.07 4.97 -8.56
N ILE A 441 1.00 4.94 -9.36
CA ILE A 441 -0.38 4.99 -8.86
C ILE A 441 -1.01 3.60 -8.99
N GLY A 442 -1.38 3.02 -7.84
CA GLY A 442 -1.93 1.68 -7.73
C GLY A 442 -3.36 1.60 -7.22
N ASN A 443 -4.00 0.44 -7.40
CA ASN A 443 -5.31 0.14 -6.82
C ASN A 443 -5.39 -1.31 -6.33
N ALA A 444 -6.12 -1.56 -5.25
CA ALA A 444 -6.47 -2.92 -4.83
C ALA A 444 -7.62 -3.47 -5.68
N ILE A 445 -7.51 -4.73 -6.11
CA ILE A 445 -8.48 -5.34 -7.03
C ILE A 445 -8.91 -6.73 -6.58
N SER A 446 -10.13 -7.09 -6.97
CA SER A 446 -10.58 -8.46 -7.18
C SER A 446 -10.75 -8.71 -8.69
N THR A 447 -11.17 -9.92 -9.08
CA THR A 447 -11.50 -10.22 -10.49
C THR A 447 -12.63 -9.33 -11.02
N ALA A 448 -13.52 -8.83 -10.17
CA ALA A 448 -14.65 -7.97 -10.58
C ALA A 448 -14.21 -6.58 -11.09
N GLU A 449 -13.04 -6.09 -10.65
CA GLU A 449 -12.48 -4.81 -11.14
C GLU A 449 -11.86 -4.93 -12.53
N LEU A 450 -11.64 -6.16 -13.03
CA LEU A 450 -11.04 -6.44 -14.33
C LEU A 450 -12.08 -6.60 -15.46
N GLU A 451 -13.31 -6.13 -15.24
CA GLU A 451 -14.41 -6.23 -16.20
C GLU A 451 -15.11 -4.87 -16.46
N GLY A 452 -15.60 -4.67 -17.68
CA GLY A 452 -16.48 -3.56 -18.08
C GLY A 452 -16.01 -2.15 -17.72
N SER A 453 -16.94 -1.29 -17.29
CA SER A 453 -16.67 0.11 -16.93
C SER A 453 -15.68 0.27 -15.77
N ARG A 454 -15.56 -0.74 -14.89
CA ARG A 454 -14.55 -0.73 -13.81
C ARG A 454 -13.16 -0.88 -14.36
N LEU A 455 -12.95 -1.83 -15.28
CA LEU A 455 -11.69 -1.98 -15.98
C LEU A 455 -11.33 -0.70 -16.74
N GLU A 456 -12.29 -0.07 -17.43
CA GLU A 456 -12.05 1.21 -18.10
C GLU A 456 -11.57 2.30 -17.11
N LEU A 457 -12.22 2.42 -15.95
CA LEU A 457 -11.84 3.38 -14.90
C LEU A 457 -10.46 3.05 -14.30
N LEU A 458 -10.23 1.78 -13.99
CA LEU A 458 -8.99 1.27 -13.43
C LEU A 458 -7.82 1.58 -14.38
N LYS A 459 -7.94 1.22 -15.66
CA LYS A 459 -6.93 1.51 -16.70
C LYS A 459 -6.76 3.00 -16.95
N LYS A 460 -7.81 3.80 -16.77
CA LYS A 460 -7.71 5.26 -16.91
C LYS A 460 -6.85 5.87 -15.82
N HIS A 461 -6.97 5.43 -14.57
CA HIS A 461 -6.36 6.13 -13.42
C HIS A 461 -5.12 5.44 -12.83
N HIS A 462 -4.91 4.14 -13.06
CA HIS A 462 -3.88 3.35 -12.37
C HIS A 462 -2.98 2.57 -13.36
N GLN A 463 -1.79 2.17 -12.89
CA GLN A 463 -0.82 1.36 -13.66
C GLN A 463 -0.29 0.15 -12.89
N LEU A 464 -0.56 0.10 -11.58
CA LEU A 464 -0.16 -0.96 -10.66
C LEU A 464 -1.42 -1.50 -9.99
N VAL A 465 -1.47 -2.80 -9.73
CA VAL A 465 -2.53 -3.42 -8.95
C VAL A 465 -1.98 -4.28 -7.83
N THR A 466 -2.78 -4.44 -6.78
CA THR A 466 -2.52 -5.35 -5.67
C THR A 466 -3.75 -6.21 -5.49
N ALA A 467 -3.58 -7.53 -5.41
CA ALA A 467 -4.70 -8.43 -5.14
C ALA A 467 -5.21 -8.20 -3.71
N GLU A 468 -6.48 -7.86 -3.54
CA GLU A 468 -7.04 -7.57 -2.21
C GLU A 468 -6.99 -8.81 -1.29
N ASN A 469 -7.21 -9.99 -1.87
CA ASN A 469 -7.24 -11.25 -1.13
C ASN A 469 -6.54 -12.42 -1.81
N ALA A 470 -6.60 -12.52 -3.14
CA ALA A 470 -6.18 -13.73 -3.84
C ALA A 470 -4.75 -14.17 -3.47
N MET A 471 -3.79 -13.24 -3.38
CA MET A 471 -2.39 -13.57 -3.09
C MET A 471 -2.04 -13.75 -1.59
N LYS A 472 -3.04 -13.85 -0.71
CA LYS A 472 -2.82 -14.08 0.74
C LYS A 472 -2.55 -15.56 1.05
N PRO A 473 -1.86 -15.90 2.15
CA PRO A 473 -1.39 -17.27 2.39
C PRO A 473 -2.46 -18.36 2.50
N ALA A 474 -3.71 -18.01 2.84
CA ALA A 474 -4.84 -18.95 2.89
C ALA A 474 -5.27 -19.47 1.50
N TYR A 475 -4.98 -18.75 0.42
CA TYR A 475 -5.35 -19.17 -0.93
C TYR A 475 -4.31 -20.11 -1.56
N ALA A 476 -3.08 -20.07 -1.05
CA ALA A 476 -1.95 -20.82 -1.58
C ALA A 476 -2.04 -22.34 -1.41
N TYR A 477 -3.08 -22.89 -0.78
CA TYR A 477 -3.18 -24.30 -0.44
C TYR A 477 -4.57 -24.89 -0.71
N ASN A 478 -4.61 -26.12 -1.26
CA ASN A 478 -5.83 -26.92 -1.27
C ASN A 478 -6.07 -27.69 0.03
N GLU A 479 -7.23 -28.34 0.14
CA GLU A 479 -7.64 -29.14 1.30
C GLU A 479 -6.64 -30.24 1.71
N GLN A 480 -5.76 -30.68 0.80
CA GLN A 480 -4.72 -31.67 1.08
C GLN A 480 -3.38 -31.05 1.49
N ARG A 481 -3.35 -29.75 1.82
CA ARG A 481 -2.17 -28.96 2.24
C ARG A 481 -1.06 -28.94 1.19
N LYS A 482 -1.44 -28.99 -0.09
CA LYS A 482 -0.51 -28.82 -1.21
C LYS A 482 -0.71 -27.45 -1.82
N PHE A 483 0.37 -26.89 -2.36
CA PHE A 483 0.28 -25.64 -3.09
C PHE A 483 -0.69 -25.76 -4.26
N ASP A 484 -1.57 -24.79 -4.37
CA ASP A 484 -2.55 -24.63 -5.43
C ASP A 484 -2.74 -23.12 -5.61
N PHE A 485 -2.19 -22.58 -6.70
CA PHE A 485 -2.20 -21.14 -6.98
C PHE A 485 -3.24 -20.78 -8.04
N THR A 486 -4.20 -21.67 -8.32
CA THR A 486 -5.10 -21.53 -9.48
C THR A 486 -5.89 -20.21 -9.44
N ALA A 487 -6.38 -19.79 -8.27
CA ALA A 487 -7.16 -18.56 -8.13
C ALA A 487 -6.28 -17.30 -8.23
N GLU A 488 -5.06 -17.39 -7.69
CA GLU A 488 -4.05 -16.34 -7.75
C GLU A 488 -3.55 -16.11 -9.17
N ASP A 489 -3.22 -17.20 -9.87
CA ASP A 489 -2.78 -17.18 -11.27
C ASP A 489 -3.86 -16.55 -12.16
N GLU A 490 -5.14 -16.90 -11.97
CA GLU A 490 -6.24 -16.31 -12.76
C GLU A 490 -6.30 -14.77 -12.62
N LEU A 491 -6.16 -14.24 -11.41
CA LEU A 491 -6.18 -12.79 -11.18
C LEU A 491 -4.91 -12.11 -11.71
N VAL A 492 -3.75 -12.71 -11.44
CA VAL A 492 -2.44 -12.21 -11.86
C VAL A 492 -2.37 -12.14 -13.39
N ASP A 493 -2.74 -13.22 -14.07
CA ASP A 493 -2.69 -13.30 -15.53
C ASP A 493 -3.63 -12.28 -16.16
N LYS A 494 -4.89 -12.18 -15.70
CA LYS A 494 -5.83 -11.17 -16.20
C LYS A 494 -5.32 -9.74 -15.98
N ALA A 495 -4.71 -9.46 -14.82
CA ALA A 495 -4.13 -8.13 -14.55
C ALA A 495 -2.95 -7.82 -15.49
N LEU A 496 -2.07 -8.80 -15.75
CA LEU A 496 -0.95 -8.64 -16.68
C LEU A 496 -1.43 -8.46 -18.13
N GLU A 497 -2.44 -9.22 -18.56
CA GLU A 497 -3.08 -9.09 -19.88
C GLU A 497 -3.62 -7.68 -20.12
N GLU A 498 -4.21 -7.08 -19.09
CA GLU A 498 -4.72 -5.71 -19.12
C GLU A 498 -3.63 -4.62 -19.00
N GLY A 499 -2.37 -5.04 -18.85
CA GLY A 499 -1.18 -4.19 -18.86
C GLY A 499 -0.84 -3.58 -17.50
N PHE A 500 -1.34 -4.13 -16.40
CA PHE A 500 -0.98 -3.69 -15.06
C PHE A 500 0.33 -4.31 -14.58
N GLN A 501 1.09 -3.54 -13.81
CA GLN A 501 2.14 -4.09 -12.95
C GLN A 501 1.50 -4.67 -11.69
N ILE A 502 2.15 -5.62 -11.03
CA ILE A 502 1.61 -6.26 -9.82
C ILE A 502 2.56 -6.05 -8.64
N HIS A 503 1.99 -5.65 -7.51
CA HIS A 503 2.66 -5.73 -6.21
C HIS A 503 2.12 -6.94 -5.45
N GLY A 504 3.01 -7.85 -5.03
CA GLY A 504 2.64 -9.06 -4.32
C GLY A 504 2.28 -8.78 -2.86
N HIS A 505 1.09 -9.18 -2.44
CA HIS A 505 0.58 -8.99 -1.08
C HIS A 505 -0.21 -10.24 -0.66
N VAL A 506 0.22 -11.04 0.32
CA VAL A 506 1.40 -10.92 1.20
C VAL A 506 1.89 -12.32 1.56
N LEU A 507 3.19 -12.50 1.81
CA LEU A 507 3.81 -13.81 2.09
C LEU A 507 3.61 -14.29 3.53
N VAL A 508 3.66 -13.42 4.53
CA VAL A 508 3.52 -13.80 5.94
C VAL A 508 2.60 -12.82 6.64
N TRP A 509 1.49 -13.32 7.15
CA TRP A 509 0.55 -12.55 7.95
C TRP A 509 0.03 -13.37 9.13
N HIS A 510 -0.54 -12.68 10.12
CA HIS A 510 -1.15 -13.32 11.28
C HIS A 510 -2.64 -13.65 11.04
N GLN A 511 -3.25 -13.09 10.00
CA GLN A 511 -4.60 -13.39 9.53
C GLN A 511 -4.54 -14.04 8.15
N GLN A 512 -5.68 -14.60 7.71
CA GLN A 512 -5.86 -15.25 6.40
C GLN A 512 -4.66 -16.12 6.03
N SER A 513 -4.22 -16.94 7.00
CA SER A 513 -3.08 -17.84 6.90
C SER A 513 -3.45 -19.19 7.50
N GLU A 514 -2.97 -20.25 6.88
CA GLU A 514 -3.25 -21.62 7.31
C GLU A 514 -2.64 -21.92 8.69
N GLU A 515 -3.48 -22.19 9.70
CA GLU A 515 -3.03 -22.39 11.09
C GLU A 515 -2.01 -23.53 11.21
N TRP A 516 -2.11 -24.57 10.38
CA TRP A 516 -1.22 -25.73 10.43
C TRP A 516 0.24 -25.40 10.09
N LEU A 517 0.51 -24.22 9.52
CA LEU A 517 1.86 -23.76 9.25
C LEU A 517 2.65 -23.48 10.53
N HIS A 518 1.96 -23.07 11.61
CA HIS A 518 2.59 -22.68 12.88
C HIS A 518 1.99 -23.35 14.13
N SER A 519 0.84 -24.01 14.01
CA SER A 519 0.14 -24.68 15.11
C SER A 519 -0.20 -26.14 14.79
N ASP A 520 -0.33 -26.97 15.83
CA ASP A 520 -0.84 -28.33 15.72
C ASP A 520 -2.38 -28.39 15.72
N GLU A 521 -2.95 -29.59 15.55
CA GLU A 521 -4.40 -29.82 15.50
C GLU A 521 -5.16 -29.43 16.80
N ASN A 522 -4.45 -29.18 17.90
CA ASN A 522 -5.02 -28.73 19.17
C ASN A 522 -4.81 -27.22 19.40
N GLY A 523 -4.33 -26.49 18.38
CA GLY A 523 -4.01 -25.07 18.45
C GLY A 523 -2.77 -24.78 19.30
N GLN A 524 -1.93 -25.77 19.60
CA GLN A 524 -0.65 -25.54 20.29
C GLN A 524 0.44 -25.16 19.28
N PRO A 525 1.38 -24.26 19.62
CA PRO A 525 2.46 -23.91 18.71
C PRO A 525 3.30 -25.15 18.32
N LEU A 526 3.64 -25.26 17.03
CA LEU A 526 4.59 -26.26 16.55
C LEU A 526 5.97 -26.05 17.16
N SER A 527 6.85 -27.04 17.00
CA SER A 527 8.26 -26.81 17.34
C SER A 527 8.84 -25.71 16.42
N ARG A 528 9.77 -24.92 16.96
CA ARG A 528 10.45 -23.87 16.20
C ARG A 528 11.03 -24.38 14.87
N GLU A 529 11.62 -25.57 14.86
CA GLU A 529 12.21 -26.16 13.65
C GLU A 529 11.14 -26.46 12.59
N GLU A 530 10.02 -27.06 12.98
CA GLU A 530 8.91 -27.37 12.06
C GLU A 530 8.26 -26.10 11.51
N ALA A 531 7.93 -25.14 12.39
CA ALA A 531 7.32 -23.87 11.98
C ALA A 531 8.26 -23.05 11.08
N LEU A 532 9.55 -23.01 11.38
CA LEU A 532 10.52 -22.30 10.54
C LEU A 532 10.67 -22.95 9.17
N ASN A 533 10.68 -24.28 9.09
CA ASN A 533 10.69 -25.00 7.82
C ASN A 533 9.42 -24.72 7.00
N ASN A 534 8.25 -24.68 7.64
CA ASN A 534 6.99 -24.34 6.98
C ASN A 534 7.01 -22.89 6.46
N LEU A 535 7.41 -21.93 7.29
CA LEU A 535 7.53 -20.51 6.92
C LEU A 535 8.44 -20.33 5.70
N ARG A 536 9.65 -20.88 5.77
CA ARG A 536 10.63 -20.74 4.68
C ARG A 536 10.14 -21.42 3.40
N LYS A 537 9.55 -22.61 3.51
CA LYS A 537 8.99 -23.31 2.34
C LYS A 537 7.84 -22.53 1.70
N HIS A 538 6.93 -21.96 2.49
CA HIS A 538 5.84 -21.11 2.00
C HIS A 538 6.37 -19.90 1.24
N VAL A 539 7.26 -19.14 1.89
CA VAL A 539 7.86 -17.93 1.30
C VAL A 539 8.61 -18.26 0.02
N GLN A 540 9.53 -19.24 0.04
CA GLN A 540 10.35 -19.57 -1.12
C GLN A 540 9.51 -20.06 -2.29
N THR A 541 8.52 -20.94 -2.05
CA THR A 541 7.69 -21.49 -3.13
C THR A 541 6.84 -20.40 -3.79
N THR A 542 6.27 -19.50 -2.98
CA THR A 542 5.40 -18.43 -3.48
C THR A 542 6.20 -17.37 -4.24
N VAL A 543 7.36 -16.96 -3.72
CA VAL A 543 8.25 -16.00 -4.40
C VAL A 543 8.81 -16.57 -5.69
N GLU A 544 9.19 -17.85 -5.73
CA GLU A 544 9.67 -18.53 -6.95
C GLU A 544 8.56 -18.57 -8.02
N HIS A 545 7.30 -18.84 -7.62
CA HIS A 545 6.17 -18.96 -8.55
C HIS A 545 5.79 -17.61 -9.19
N PHE A 546 5.65 -16.57 -8.38
CA PHE A 546 5.15 -15.26 -8.84
C PHE A 546 6.23 -14.21 -9.13
N GLY A 547 7.49 -14.48 -8.77
CA GLY A 547 8.60 -13.53 -8.91
C GLY A 547 8.71 -12.86 -10.29
N PRO A 548 8.55 -13.57 -11.43
CA PRO A 548 8.57 -12.95 -12.76
C PRO A 548 7.44 -11.94 -13.02
N ASN A 549 6.35 -12.01 -12.25
CA ASN A 549 5.09 -11.31 -12.48
C ASN A 549 4.90 -10.11 -11.56
N VAL A 550 5.74 -9.92 -10.54
CA VAL A 550 5.59 -8.84 -9.55
C VAL A 550 6.77 -7.88 -9.57
N ILE A 551 6.53 -6.63 -9.18
CA ILE A 551 7.56 -5.58 -9.09
C ILE A 551 8.11 -5.39 -7.68
N SER A 552 7.41 -5.89 -6.65
CA SER A 552 7.77 -5.81 -5.23
C SER A 552 6.88 -6.75 -4.41
N TRP A 553 7.28 -7.06 -3.17
CA TRP A 553 6.54 -7.92 -2.25
C TRP A 553 6.38 -7.30 -0.87
N ASP A 554 5.17 -7.33 -0.32
CA ASP A 554 4.99 -7.33 1.12
C ASP A 554 5.37 -8.72 1.66
N VAL A 555 6.47 -8.80 2.40
CA VAL A 555 6.96 -10.07 2.95
C VAL A 555 6.29 -10.39 4.27
N VAL A 556 6.19 -9.40 5.16
CA VAL A 556 5.55 -9.54 6.46
C VAL A 556 4.57 -8.40 6.65
N ASN A 557 3.32 -8.75 6.96
CA ASN A 557 2.24 -7.79 7.21
C ASN A 557 1.90 -7.73 8.70
N GLU A 558 1.74 -6.52 9.23
CA GLU A 558 1.07 -6.21 10.52
C GLU A 558 1.61 -6.97 11.75
N ALA A 559 2.93 -7.14 11.83
CA ALA A 559 3.54 -7.87 12.93
C ALA A 559 3.54 -7.08 14.25
N MET A 560 3.41 -5.75 14.20
CA MET A 560 3.53 -4.85 15.34
C MET A 560 2.18 -4.62 16.04
N ASN A 561 2.16 -4.55 17.37
CA ASN A 561 0.97 -4.11 18.11
C ASN A 561 0.64 -2.63 17.82
N ASP A 562 -0.62 -2.24 18.02
CA ASP A 562 -1.10 -0.93 17.56
C ASP A 562 -0.59 0.29 18.34
N ASN A 563 -0.20 0.10 19.61
CA ASN A 563 0.40 1.15 20.42
C ASN A 563 1.32 0.55 21.49
N PRO A 564 2.54 0.10 21.12
CA PRO A 564 3.41 -0.60 22.03
C PRO A 564 3.93 0.35 23.15
N PRO A 565 3.86 -0.05 24.43
CA PRO A 565 4.22 0.83 25.54
C PRO A 565 5.73 1.05 25.70
N ASN A 566 6.56 0.19 25.08
CA ASN A 566 8.01 0.34 25.05
C ASN A 566 8.52 0.11 23.62
N PRO A 567 8.39 1.12 22.73
CA PRO A 567 8.72 0.95 21.32
C PRO A 567 10.21 0.71 21.06
N SER A 568 11.09 1.02 22.02
CA SER A 568 12.52 0.72 21.93
C SER A 568 12.86 -0.78 21.99
N ASP A 569 11.96 -1.60 22.54
CA ASP A 569 12.05 -3.07 22.51
C ASP A 569 11.02 -3.59 21.50
N TRP A 570 11.38 -3.53 20.22
CA TRP A 570 10.48 -3.92 19.14
C TRP A 570 10.06 -5.40 19.24
N LYS A 571 10.91 -6.27 19.80
CA LYS A 571 10.61 -7.70 19.97
C LYS A 571 9.47 -7.92 20.96
N ALA A 572 9.45 -7.15 22.06
CA ALA A 572 8.34 -7.13 23.00
C ALA A 572 7.08 -6.41 22.45
N SER A 573 7.26 -5.61 21.40
CA SER A 573 6.21 -4.84 20.74
C SER A 573 5.45 -5.65 19.66
N LEU A 574 5.92 -6.86 19.32
CA LEU A 574 5.27 -7.76 18.37
C LEU A 574 3.94 -8.32 18.89
N ARG A 575 2.99 -8.52 17.97
CA ARG A 575 1.76 -9.29 18.22
C ARG A 575 2.11 -10.73 18.61
N GLN A 576 1.32 -11.30 19.52
CA GLN A 576 1.47 -12.70 19.96
C GLN A 576 0.86 -13.70 18.95
N SER A 577 1.30 -13.60 17.69
CA SER A 577 0.85 -14.43 16.56
C SER A 577 1.28 -15.89 16.72
N GLY A 578 0.67 -16.79 15.93
CA GLY A 578 1.08 -18.20 15.87
C GLY A 578 2.56 -18.35 15.48
N TRP A 579 3.01 -17.57 14.50
CA TRP A 579 4.42 -17.48 14.10
C TRP A 579 5.34 -17.07 15.25
N TYR A 580 5.00 -16.00 15.99
CA TYR A 580 5.79 -15.56 17.13
C TYR A 580 5.85 -16.63 18.23
N LYS A 581 4.72 -17.29 18.53
CA LYS A 581 4.65 -18.32 19.57
C LYS A 581 5.45 -19.57 19.21
N ALA A 582 5.46 -19.98 17.94
CA ALA A 582 6.15 -21.18 17.48
C ALA A 582 7.65 -20.95 17.24
N ILE A 583 8.00 -19.85 16.56
CA ILE A 583 9.38 -19.56 16.15
C ILE A 583 10.06 -18.66 17.18
N GLY A 584 9.44 -17.54 17.52
CA GLY A 584 10.06 -16.44 18.27
C GLY A 584 10.20 -15.17 17.41
N PRO A 585 10.70 -14.05 17.96
CA PRO A 585 10.68 -12.74 17.30
C PRO A 585 11.43 -12.65 15.97
N ASP A 586 12.39 -13.54 15.72
CA ASP A 586 13.21 -13.55 14.50
C ASP A 586 12.50 -14.19 13.29
N TYR A 587 11.24 -14.63 13.42
CA TYR A 587 10.46 -15.13 12.28
C TYR A 587 10.35 -14.10 11.13
N ILE A 588 10.34 -12.81 11.47
CA ILE A 588 10.31 -11.70 10.50
C ILE A 588 11.58 -11.72 9.66
N GLU A 589 12.75 -11.65 10.30
CA GLU A 589 14.05 -11.71 9.61
C GLU A 589 14.19 -13.01 8.79
N GLN A 590 13.71 -14.14 9.30
CA GLN A 590 13.74 -15.42 8.59
C GLN A 590 12.86 -15.43 7.33
N ALA A 591 11.72 -14.74 7.33
CA ALA A 591 10.85 -14.59 6.17
C ALA A 591 11.55 -13.77 5.08
N PHE A 592 12.11 -12.61 5.44
CA PHE A 592 12.86 -11.79 4.49
C PHE A 592 14.08 -12.52 3.92
N ARG A 593 14.85 -13.23 4.75
CA ARG A 593 15.98 -14.03 4.25
C ARG A 593 15.54 -15.09 3.25
N ALA A 594 14.41 -15.77 3.51
CA ALA A 594 13.87 -16.77 2.61
C ALA A 594 13.44 -16.17 1.25
N ALA A 595 12.83 -14.98 1.25
CA ALA A 595 12.46 -14.28 0.02
C ALA A 595 13.71 -13.77 -0.74
N LYS A 596 14.65 -13.16 -0.02
CA LYS A 596 15.89 -12.61 -0.57
C LYS A 596 16.75 -13.68 -1.25
N GLU A 597 16.86 -14.86 -0.65
CA GLU A 597 17.57 -16.01 -1.24
C GLU A 597 17.04 -16.36 -2.63
N VAL A 598 15.73 -16.44 -2.81
CA VAL A 598 15.11 -16.77 -4.11
C VAL A 598 15.33 -15.65 -5.13
N ILE A 599 15.20 -14.40 -4.70
CA ILE A 599 15.43 -13.22 -5.55
C ILE A 599 16.88 -13.18 -6.05
N GLU A 600 17.85 -13.44 -5.17
CA GLU A 600 19.27 -13.48 -5.52
C GLU A 600 19.63 -14.67 -6.40
N GLU A 601 19.05 -15.85 -6.15
CA GLU A 601 19.27 -17.05 -6.97
C GLU A 601 18.79 -16.85 -8.42
N ASN A 602 17.77 -16.00 -8.62
CA ASN A 602 17.18 -15.71 -9.93
C ASN A 602 17.64 -14.38 -10.56
N ASP A 603 18.56 -13.64 -9.94
CA ASP A 603 19.06 -12.31 -10.40
C ASP A 603 17.91 -11.30 -10.62
N TRP A 604 16.90 -11.36 -9.76
CA TRP A 604 15.75 -10.45 -9.80
C TRP A 604 16.01 -9.17 -9.00
N ASN A 605 15.44 -8.06 -9.46
CA ASN A 605 15.46 -6.78 -8.76
C ASN A 605 14.06 -6.46 -8.21
N ILE A 606 13.66 -7.20 -7.18
CA ILE A 606 12.33 -7.11 -6.54
C ILE A 606 12.53 -6.61 -5.11
N PRO A 607 12.11 -5.37 -4.77
CA PRO A 607 12.21 -4.85 -3.41
C PRO A 607 11.28 -5.59 -2.44
N LEU A 608 11.78 -5.82 -1.22
CA LEU A 608 11.06 -6.50 -0.14
C LEU A 608 10.58 -5.51 0.93
N TYR A 609 9.27 -5.53 1.21
CA TYR A 609 8.60 -4.61 2.12
C TYR A 609 8.15 -5.27 3.43
N TYR A 610 8.29 -4.51 4.52
CA TYR A 610 7.48 -4.70 5.73
C TYR A 610 6.27 -3.77 5.65
N ASN A 611 5.03 -4.28 5.76
CA ASN A 611 3.80 -3.51 5.59
C ASN A 611 2.97 -3.48 6.90
N ASP A 612 2.42 -2.33 7.30
CA ASP A 612 1.61 -2.20 8.52
C ASP A 612 0.66 -0.98 8.49
N TYR A 613 -0.37 -0.98 9.34
CA TYR A 613 -1.31 0.14 9.55
C TYR A 613 -1.09 0.86 10.88
N ASN A 614 -1.83 1.95 11.11
CA ASN A 614 -1.72 2.78 12.32
C ASN A 614 -0.29 3.23 12.60
N ASP A 615 0.53 3.33 11.56
CA ASP A 615 1.91 3.77 11.66
C ASP A 615 2.02 5.30 11.75
N ASP A 616 0.91 6.03 11.65
CA ASP A 616 0.80 7.41 12.15
C ASP A 616 0.78 7.47 13.70
N ASN A 617 0.59 6.34 14.39
CA ASN A 617 0.91 6.23 15.81
C ASN A 617 2.43 6.22 16.03
N GLN A 618 2.92 7.19 16.80
CA GLN A 618 4.36 7.43 16.94
C GLN A 618 5.10 6.33 17.71
N ASN A 619 4.44 5.63 18.64
CA ASN A 619 5.05 4.48 19.32
C ASN A 619 5.17 3.29 18.36
N LYS A 620 4.13 3.03 17.56
CA LYS A 620 4.17 1.96 16.56
C LYS A 620 5.23 2.24 15.50
N ALA A 621 5.27 3.46 14.96
CA ALA A 621 6.28 3.90 14.01
C ALA A 621 7.71 3.74 14.56
N GLU A 622 7.92 4.11 15.83
CA GLU A 622 9.22 3.92 16.48
C GLU A 622 9.59 2.43 16.61
N ALA A 623 8.65 1.56 16.97
CA ALA A 623 8.92 0.13 17.07
C ALA A 623 9.25 -0.50 15.70
N ILE A 624 8.53 -0.10 14.64
CA ILE A 624 8.83 -0.51 13.26
C ILE A 624 10.22 -0.02 12.84
N TYR A 625 10.54 1.25 13.13
CA TYR A 625 11.85 1.84 12.85
C TYR A 625 12.98 1.05 13.52
N GLN A 626 12.85 0.74 14.83
CA GLN A 626 13.87 -0.03 15.56
C GLN A 626 14.03 -1.45 15.02
N MET A 627 12.94 -2.09 14.62
CA MET A 627 12.96 -3.43 14.01
C MET A 627 13.72 -3.42 12.68
N VAL A 628 13.32 -2.55 11.75
CA VAL A 628 13.94 -2.49 10.41
C VAL A 628 15.41 -2.08 10.51
N LYS A 629 15.73 -1.12 11.40
CA LYS A 629 17.12 -0.74 11.69
C LYS A 629 17.95 -1.93 12.16
N GLU A 630 17.52 -2.63 13.21
CA GLU A 630 18.28 -3.75 13.76
C GLU A 630 18.47 -4.87 12.73
N ILE A 631 17.42 -5.22 11.99
CA ILE A 631 17.47 -6.28 10.97
C ILE A 631 18.44 -5.91 9.83
N ASN A 632 18.33 -4.69 9.28
CA ASN A 632 19.19 -4.24 8.19
C ASN A 632 20.65 -4.04 8.62
N GLU A 633 20.91 -3.51 9.82
CA GLU A 633 22.28 -3.39 10.34
C GLU A 633 22.95 -4.76 10.52
N ASN A 634 22.21 -5.75 11.04
CA ASN A 634 22.70 -7.11 11.21
C ASN A 634 22.98 -7.79 9.86
N TYR A 635 22.02 -7.73 8.93
CA TYR A 635 22.20 -8.33 7.61
C TYR A 635 23.30 -7.63 6.81
N GLY A 636 23.39 -6.30 6.85
CA GLY A 636 24.44 -5.54 6.17
C GLY A 636 25.83 -5.86 6.71
N ALA A 637 25.98 -6.14 8.01
CA ALA A 637 27.25 -6.61 8.57
C ALA A 637 27.70 -7.97 8.00
N GLU A 638 26.75 -8.80 7.57
CA GLU A 638 27.00 -10.11 6.96
C GLU A 638 27.18 -10.01 5.43
N ASN A 639 26.54 -9.02 4.78
CA ASN A 639 26.41 -8.91 3.33
C ASN A 639 26.86 -7.55 2.79
N ASN A 640 28.02 -7.05 3.23
CA ASN A 640 28.69 -5.86 2.69
C ASN A 640 27.85 -4.56 2.65
N GLY A 641 26.96 -4.37 3.62
CA GLY A 641 26.10 -3.20 3.74
C GLY A 641 24.81 -3.25 2.93
N GLU A 642 24.47 -4.40 2.34
CA GLU A 642 23.18 -4.61 1.68
C GLU A 642 22.01 -4.56 2.68
N LEU A 643 20.85 -4.12 2.20
CA LEU A 643 19.61 -4.12 2.96
C LEU A 643 18.89 -5.47 2.75
N LEU A 644 18.31 -5.99 3.83
CA LEU A 644 17.43 -7.16 3.78
C LEU A 644 15.97 -6.75 3.55
N ILE A 645 15.57 -5.66 4.20
CA ILE A 645 14.28 -5.00 4.05
C ILE A 645 14.55 -3.74 3.23
N ASP A 646 14.11 -3.76 1.98
CA ASP A 646 14.33 -2.67 1.03
C ASP A 646 13.34 -1.52 1.23
N GLY A 647 12.14 -1.81 1.74
CA GLY A 647 11.09 -0.82 1.93
C GLY A 647 10.17 -1.01 3.14
N ILE A 648 9.47 0.06 3.50
CA ILE A 648 8.37 0.05 4.50
C ILE A 648 7.08 0.49 3.81
N GLY A 649 6.04 -0.33 3.94
CA GLY A 649 4.69 -0.04 3.46
C GLY A 649 3.84 0.58 4.56
N MET A 650 3.36 1.80 4.31
CA MET A 650 2.38 2.50 5.14
C MET A 650 0.99 2.23 4.57
N GLN A 651 0.20 1.36 5.21
CA GLN A 651 -1.14 0.99 4.71
C GLN A 651 -2.04 2.22 4.53
N ALA A 652 -1.96 3.20 5.41
CA ALA A 652 -2.73 4.45 5.28
C ALA A 652 -4.26 4.28 5.27
N HIS A 653 -4.77 3.31 6.05
CA HIS A 653 -6.19 3.23 6.41
C HIS A 653 -6.56 4.36 7.38
N TYR A 654 -7.01 5.48 6.84
CA TYR A 654 -7.25 6.71 7.58
C TYR A 654 -8.74 7.01 7.75
N ASN A 655 -9.03 8.09 8.47
CA ASN A 655 -10.36 8.64 8.66
C ASN A 655 -10.28 10.17 8.74
N LEU A 656 -11.41 10.87 8.79
CA LEU A 656 -11.44 12.34 8.84
C LEU A 656 -10.68 12.98 10.03
N ASN A 657 -10.37 12.21 11.07
CA ASN A 657 -9.60 12.69 12.22
C ASN A 657 -8.10 12.41 12.12
N THR A 658 -7.63 11.73 11.05
CA THR A 658 -6.20 11.49 10.84
C THR A 658 -5.47 12.83 10.73
N ASN A 659 -4.35 12.94 11.44
CA ASN A 659 -3.52 14.13 11.44
C ASN A 659 -2.35 13.98 10.44
N PRO A 660 -2.30 14.76 9.35
CA PRO A 660 -1.22 14.68 8.36
C PRO A 660 0.18 14.88 8.91
N GLU A 661 0.33 15.59 10.04
CA GLU A 661 1.64 15.78 10.67
C GLU A 661 2.19 14.48 11.26
N ASN A 662 1.31 13.65 11.83
CA ASN A 662 1.72 12.35 12.33
C ASN A 662 2.15 11.41 11.19
N VAL A 663 1.45 11.48 10.06
CA VAL A 663 1.85 10.78 8.82
C VAL A 663 3.22 11.26 8.34
N ARG A 664 3.46 12.59 8.29
CA ARG A 664 4.75 13.18 7.94
C ARG A 664 5.88 12.65 8.83
N ARG A 665 5.69 12.66 10.15
CA ARG A 665 6.72 12.24 11.10
C ARG A 665 7.08 10.77 10.96
N SER A 666 6.10 9.91 10.73
CA SER A 666 6.34 8.49 10.48
C SER A 666 7.04 8.26 9.14
N LEU A 667 6.58 8.93 8.08
CA LEU A 667 7.21 8.91 6.76
C LEU A 667 8.69 9.34 6.84
N GLU A 668 9.00 10.49 7.43
CA GLU A 668 10.37 10.99 7.56
C GLU A 668 11.23 10.08 8.45
N LYS A 669 10.66 9.48 9.49
CA LYS A 669 11.33 8.49 10.33
C LYS A 669 11.73 7.26 9.52
N PHE A 670 10.84 6.73 8.70
CA PHE A 670 11.13 5.58 7.84
C PHE A 670 12.16 5.93 6.76
N ILE A 671 12.01 7.08 6.10
CA ILE A 671 13.00 7.59 5.11
C ILE A 671 14.41 7.67 5.72
N SER A 672 14.53 8.02 7.01
CA SER A 672 15.83 8.13 7.67
C SER A 672 16.62 6.82 7.77
N LEU A 673 16.00 5.67 7.54
CA LEU A 673 16.64 4.35 7.47
C LEU A 673 17.35 4.09 6.14
N GLY A 674 17.10 4.91 5.11
CA GLY A 674 17.61 4.69 3.76
C GLY A 674 16.85 3.63 2.95
N VAL A 675 15.69 3.18 3.45
CA VAL A 675 14.73 2.32 2.74
C VAL A 675 13.78 3.17 1.89
N GLU A 676 13.14 2.57 0.89
CA GLU A 676 12.02 3.22 0.20
C GLU A 676 10.71 3.08 0.99
N VAL A 677 9.75 3.97 0.74
CA VAL A 677 8.43 3.94 1.39
C VAL A 677 7.34 3.73 0.35
N GLY A 678 6.40 2.83 0.62
CA GLY A 678 5.17 2.70 -0.15
C GLY A 678 4.00 3.24 0.67
N VAL A 679 3.07 3.97 0.05
CA VAL A 679 1.73 4.19 0.63
C VAL A 679 0.84 3.13 0.00
N THR A 680 0.43 2.13 0.78
CA THR A 680 0.14 0.81 0.23
C THR A 680 -1.33 0.47 0.11
N GLU A 681 -2.19 1.06 0.94
CA GLU A 681 -3.61 0.68 1.07
C GLU A 681 -4.50 1.92 1.38
N LEU A 682 -4.21 3.05 0.74
CA LEU A 682 -4.80 4.34 1.10
C LEU A 682 -6.33 4.37 0.91
N ASP A 683 -7.04 4.57 2.01
CA ASP A 683 -8.46 4.87 2.06
C ASP A 683 -8.75 5.84 3.22
N ILE A 684 -9.76 6.70 3.10
CA ILE A 684 -10.09 7.69 4.14
C ILE A 684 -11.58 7.63 4.43
N THR A 685 -12.01 7.05 5.54
CA THR A 685 -13.44 6.97 5.82
C THR A 685 -14.08 8.31 6.16
N ALA A 686 -15.27 8.52 5.60
CA ALA A 686 -16.13 9.68 5.81
C ALA A 686 -17.61 9.29 5.66
N GLY A 687 -18.48 9.84 6.51
CA GLY A 687 -19.90 9.46 6.49
C GLY A 687 -20.17 8.14 7.20
N THR A 688 -21.42 7.70 7.12
CA THR A 688 -21.94 6.50 7.81
C THR A 688 -23.13 5.93 7.04
N ASN A 689 -23.34 4.62 7.09
CA ASN A 689 -24.49 3.94 6.44
C ASN A 689 -24.64 4.27 4.94
N ASN A 690 -23.52 4.39 4.21
CA ASN A 690 -23.47 4.79 2.81
C ASN A 690 -23.99 6.21 2.53
N GLU A 691 -24.12 7.05 3.56
CA GLU A 691 -24.46 8.47 3.43
C GLU A 691 -23.23 9.34 3.66
N LEU A 692 -22.90 10.15 2.65
CA LEU A 692 -21.82 11.13 2.68
C LEU A 692 -22.39 12.53 2.44
N THR A 693 -22.32 13.40 3.44
CA THR A 693 -22.73 14.80 3.29
C THR A 693 -21.69 15.60 2.50
N GLU A 694 -22.10 16.71 1.86
CA GLU A 694 -21.18 17.60 1.15
C GLU A 694 -20.03 18.10 2.04
N GLY A 695 -20.32 18.44 3.30
CA GLY A 695 -19.29 18.86 4.26
C GLY A 695 -18.28 17.74 4.58
N GLN A 696 -18.74 16.50 4.72
CA GLN A 696 -17.86 15.35 4.93
C GLN A 696 -17.05 15.02 3.67
N ALA A 697 -17.65 15.09 2.49
CA ALA A 697 -16.95 14.88 1.22
C ALA A 697 -15.84 15.91 1.00
N ASN A 698 -16.10 17.19 1.33
CA ASN A 698 -15.09 18.25 1.28
C ASN A 698 -14.00 18.07 2.33
N ALA A 699 -14.34 17.66 3.56
CA ALA A 699 -13.35 17.37 4.60
C ALA A 699 -12.45 16.18 4.21
N GLN A 700 -13.04 15.13 3.63
CA GLN A 700 -12.32 13.98 3.08
C GLN A 700 -11.37 14.42 1.98
N GLY A 701 -11.86 15.22 1.01
CA GLY A 701 -11.03 15.79 -0.04
C GLY A 701 -9.92 16.67 0.50
N TYR A 702 -10.18 17.48 1.52
CA TYR A 702 -9.16 18.33 2.13
C TYR A 702 -8.03 17.50 2.73
N LEU A 703 -8.35 16.42 3.45
CA LEU A 703 -7.34 15.50 3.99
C LEU A 703 -6.55 14.79 2.88
N TYR A 704 -7.22 14.29 1.83
CA TYR A 704 -6.52 13.76 0.65
C TYR A 704 -5.55 14.79 0.05
N ALA A 705 -5.96 16.05 -0.08
CA ALA A 705 -5.10 17.10 -0.60
C ALA A 705 -3.88 17.37 0.30
N GLN A 706 -4.05 17.35 1.63
CA GLN A 706 -2.94 17.48 2.57
C GLN A 706 -1.93 16.33 2.41
N LEU A 707 -2.43 15.09 2.31
CA LEU A 707 -1.60 13.90 2.17
C LEU A 707 -0.89 13.84 0.81
N PHE A 708 -1.58 14.11 -0.29
CA PHE A 708 -0.95 14.12 -1.61
C PHE A 708 0.05 15.27 -1.80
N LYS A 709 -0.17 16.41 -1.13
CA LYS A 709 0.86 17.46 -1.04
C LYS A 709 2.09 16.95 -0.29
N LEU A 710 1.91 16.30 0.85
CA LEU A 710 2.99 15.67 1.62
C LEU A 710 3.74 14.62 0.78
N TYR A 711 3.03 13.72 0.10
CA TYR A 711 3.66 12.68 -0.72
C TYR A 711 4.47 13.28 -1.88
N LYS A 712 3.99 14.36 -2.51
CA LYS A 712 4.78 15.10 -3.52
C LYS A 712 6.05 15.72 -2.93
N GLU A 713 5.99 16.23 -1.70
CA GLU A 713 7.16 16.80 -1.00
C GLU A 713 8.25 15.74 -0.76
N HIS A 714 7.89 14.47 -0.60
CA HIS A 714 8.80 13.34 -0.34
C HIS A 714 8.91 12.32 -1.49
N LYS A 715 8.51 12.71 -2.71
CA LYS A 715 8.41 11.80 -3.87
C LYS A 715 9.67 11.00 -4.19
N GLU A 716 10.86 11.54 -3.91
CA GLU A 716 12.14 10.86 -4.17
C GLU A 716 12.34 9.61 -3.29
N HIS A 717 11.51 9.42 -2.27
CA HIS A 717 11.54 8.29 -1.36
C HIS A 717 10.27 7.42 -1.40
N ILE A 718 9.25 7.85 -2.15
CA ILE A 718 7.97 7.13 -2.26
C ILE A 718 7.96 6.38 -3.59
N SER A 719 7.85 5.04 -3.53
CA SER A 719 7.83 4.21 -4.74
C SER A 719 6.44 4.14 -5.38
N ARG A 720 5.40 4.04 -4.55
CA ARG A 720 4.00 3.90 -4.96
C ARG A 720 3.03 4.53 -3.97
N VAL A 721 1.90 5.00 -4.50
CA VAL A 721 0.68 5.29 -3.74
C VAL A 721 -0.45 4.43 -4.32
N THR A 722 -0.93 3.47 -3.53
CA THR A 722 -1.99 2.53 -3.91
C THR A 722 -3.25 2.82 -3.10
N PHE A 723 -4.40 2.96 -3.76
CA PHE A 723 -5.70 3.08 -3.11
C PHE A 723 -6.30 1.70 -2.83
N TRP A 724 -6.89 1.49 -1.66
CA TRP A 724 -7.48 0.19 -1.28
C TRP A 724 -8.92 0.00 -1.78
N GLY A 725 -9.04 0.02 -3.10
CA GLY A 725 -10.27 -0.22 -3.85
C GLY A 725 -10.55 0.85 -4.91
N LEU A 726 -11.39 0.51 -5.87
CA LEU A 726 -11.67 1.38 -7.02
C LEU A 726 -12.74 2.42 -6.72
N ASN A 727 -13.83 2.02 -6.06
CA ASN A 727 -14.96 2.90 -5.77
C ASN A 727 -15.71 2.52 -4.48
N ASP A 728 -16.45 3.46 -3.90
CA ASP A 728 -17.08 3.30 -2.58
C ASP A 728 -17.97 2.04 -2.43
N ALA A 729 -18.51 1.51 -3.53
CA ALA A 729 -19.39 0.33 -3.49
C ALA A 729 -18.67 -1.00 -3.26
N THR A 730 -17.39 -1.11 -3.65
CA THR A 730 -16.63 -2.36 -3.56
C THR A 730 -15.55 -2.33 -2.48
N SER A 731 -15.47 -1.24 -1.71
CA SER A 731 -14.57 -1.15 -0.57
C SER A 731 -15.01 -2.05 0.59
N TRP A 732 -14.05 -2.67 1.27
CA TRP A 732 -14.25 -3.32 2.57
C TRP A 732 -14.80 -2.37 3.66
N ARG A 733 -14.73 -1.04 3.45
CA ARG A 733 -15.26 0.01 4.33
C ARG A 733 -16.38 0.83 3.66
N ALA A 734 -17.14 0.21 2.73
CA ALA A 734 -18.16 0.86 1.90
C ALA A 734 -19.14 1.77 2.66
N GLU A 735 -19.58 1.36 3.86
CA GLU A 735 -20.52 2.12 4.69
C GLU A 735 -20.05 3.54 5.03
N GLN A 736 -18.76 3.81 4.91
CA GLN A 736 -18.13 5.10 5.20
C GLN A 736 -17.42 5.69 3.98
N SER A 737 -17.91 5.38 2.76
CA SER A 737 -17.57 6.05 1.50
C SER A 737 -16.09 6.48 1.37
N PRO A 738 -15.12 5.55 1.43
CA PRO A 738 -13.74 5.88 1.75
C PRO A 738 -12.83 6.21 0.56
N LEU A 739 -13.30 6.06 -0.68
CA LEU A 739 -12.47 6.09 -1.89
C LEU A 739 -12.70 7.35 -2.75
N LEU A 740 -12.01 7.43 -3.89
CA LEU A 740 -12.04 8.60 -4.77
C LEU A 740 -13.28 8.68 -5.66
N PHE A 741 -13.91 7.53 -5.93
CA PHE A 741 -15.07 7.41 -6.80
C PHE A 741 -16.27 6.90 -6.00
N ASP A 742 -17.44 7.45 -6.28
CA ASP A 742 -18.67 7.07 -5.59
C ASP A 742 -19.17 5.69 -6.05
N LYS A 743 -20.30 5.25 -5.49
CA LYS A 743 -20.92 3.95 -5.83
C LYS A 743 -21.31 3.79 -7.30
N ASN A 744 -21.36 4.88 -8.06
CA ASN A 744 -21.71 4.93 -9.48
C ASN A 744 -20.51 5.26 -10.38
N LEU A 745 -19.28 5.08 -9.88
CA LEU A 745 -18.02 5.34 -10.59
C LEU A 745 -17.77 6.83 -10.93
N GLN A 746 -18.49 7.76 -10.28
CA GLN A 746 -18.32 9.20 -10.51
C GLN A 746 -17.29 9.79 -9.54
N ALA A 747 -16.53 10.79 -9.99
CA ALA A 747 -15.49 11.42 -9.19
C ALA A 747 -16.07 12.21 -8.00
N LYS A 748 -15.53 11.95 -6.80
CA LYS A 748 -15.84 12.70 -5.57
C LYS A 748 -14.93 13.93 -5.42
N PRO A 749 -15.22 14.86 -4.49
CA PRO A 749 -14.27 15.91 -4.12
C PRO A 749 -12.86 15.38 -3.80
N ALA A 750 -12.76 14.18 -3.22
CA ALA A 750 -11.51 13.47 -2.99
C ALA A 750 -10.69 13.25 -4.28
N TYR A 751 -11.31 12.86 -5.39
CA TYR A 751 -10.62 12.73 -6.67
C TYR A 751 -10.00 14.08 -7.11
N TYR A 752 -10.76 15.17 -7.05
CA TYR A 752 -10.27 16.49 -7.45
C TYR A 752 -9.15 17.01 -6.53
N ALA A 753 -9.22 16.67 -5.24
CA ALA A 753 -8.16 16.93 -4.27
C ALA A 753 -6.86 16.20 -4.61
N VAL A 754 -6.93 14.96 -5.10
CA VAL A 754 -5.76 14.21 -5.56
C VAL A 754 -5.21 14.82 -6.86
N ILE A 755 -6.05 15.29 -7.78
CA ILE A 755 -5.56 15.85 -9.05
C ILE A 755 -4.79 17.18 -8.88
N ASP A 756 -5.24 18.05 -7.98
CA ASP A 756 -4.62 19.37 -7.75
C ASP A 756 -4.72 19.73 -6.25
N PRO A 757 -3.85 19.14 -5.41
CA PRO A 757 -3.97 19.26 -3.95
C PRO A 757 -3.80 20.71 -3.49
N GLU A 758 -2.86 21.46 -4.05
CA GLU A 758 -2.63 22.84 -3.66
C GLU A 758 -3.82 23.75 -3.97
N LYS A 759 -4.47 23.55 -5.12
CA LYS A 759 -5.70 24.28 -5.46
C LYS A 759 -6.87 23.88 -4.56
N PHE A 760 -7.05 22.58 -4.31
CA PHE A 760 -8.15 22.10 -3.50
C PHE A 760 -8.10 22.67 -2.08
N LEU A 761 -6.91 22.66 -1.46
CA LEU A 761 -6.67 23.26 -0.14
C LEU A 761 -7.04 24.75 -0.11
N ALA A 762 -6.67 25.51 -1.15
CA ALA A 762 -6.96 26.93 -1.23
C ALA A 762 -8.46 27.25 -1.43
N GLU A 763 -9.23 26.33 -2.02
CA GLU A 763 -10.66 26.52 -2.33
C GLU A 763 -11.60 25.99 -1.22
N HIS A 764 -11.11 25.11 -0.32
CA HIS A 764 -11.94 24.37 0.64
C HIS A 764 -11.41 24.42 2.08
N GLU A 765 -10.87 25.56 2.53
CA GLU A 765 -10.43 25.73 3.93
C GLU A 765 -11.53 25.30 4.93
N PRO A 766 -11.22 24.40 5.89
CA PRO A 766 -12.21 23.91 6.84
C PRO A 766 -12.65 25.00 7.82
N GLU A 767 -13.89 24.92 8.31
CA GLU A 767 -14.37 25.79 9.38
C GLU A 767 -13.64 25.47 10.70
N GLU A 768 -12.96 26.46 11.30
CA GLU A 768 -12.35 26.32 12.62
C GLU A 768 -13.43 26.04 13.69
N LYS A 769 -13.37 24.86 14.31
CA LYS A 769 -14.14 24.58 15.53
C LYS A 769 -13.39 25.20 16.71
N GLU A 770 -13.97 26.23 17.34
CA GLU A 770 -13.34 26.83 18.52
C GLU A 770 -13.19 25.80 19.66
N ALA A 771 -11.99 25.69 20.20
CA ALA A 771 -11.69 24.85 21.34
C ALA A 771 -12.38 25.37 22.61
N ASN A 772 -12.96 24.47 23.40
CA ASN A 772 -13.60 24.82 24.67
C ASN A 772 -12.61 25.48 25.63
N GLN A 773 -13.10 26.49 26.33
CA GLN A 773 -12.33 27.31 27.26
C GLN A 773 -12.86 27.09 28.69
N GLY A 774 -11.97 26.80 29.63
CA GLY A 774 -12.28 26.53 31.03
C GLY A 774 -11.40 27.33 31.98
N THR A 775 -11.74 27.31 33.28
CA THR A 775 -10.90 27.93 34.32
C THR A 775 -10.73 27.02 35.52
N ALA A 776 -9.51 26.92 36.04
CA ALA A 776 -9.22 26.30 37.34
C ALA A 776 -9.05 27.37 38.41
N ALA A 777 -9.69 27.21 39.57
CA ALA A 777 -9.53 28.14 40.68
C ALA A 777 -8.36 27.74 41.60
N PHE A 778 -7.70 28.72 42.22
CA PHE A 778 -6.58 28.45 43.13
C PHE A 778 -7.07 27.78 44.41
N GLY A 779 -6.54 26.60 44.73
CA GLY A 779 -6.92 25.80 45.88
C GLY A 779 -6.34 24.39 45.85
N ALA A 780 -6.22 23.78 47.03
CA ALA A 780 -5.75 22.41 47.20
C ALA A 780 -6.80 21.60 47.99
N PRO A 781 -7.63 20.77 47.32
CA PRO A 781 -8.60 19.89 47.97
C PRO A 781 -7.91 18.70 48.63
N LYS A 782 -8.64 17.97 49.47
CA LYS A 782 -8.18 16.68 49.98
C LYS A 782 -8.65 15.59 49.03
N ILE A 783 -7.72 14.78 48.53
CA ILE A 783 -8.05 13.63 47.66
C ILE A 783 -8.57 12.48 48.52
N ASP A 784 -9.88 12.37 48.66
CA ASP A 784 -10.55 11.31 49.42
C ASP A 784 -11.85 10.78 48.80
N GLY A 785 -12.20 11.24 47.60
CA GLY A 785 -13.37 10.78 46.84
C GLY A 785 -14.66 11.46 47.28
N THR A 786 -14.57 12.57 48.05
CA THR A 786 -15.73 13.33 48.50
C THR A 786 -15.62 14.79 48.08
N VAL A 787 -16.75 15.39 47.68
CA VAL A 787 -16.76 16.79 47.20
C VAL A 787 -16.64 17.74 48.40
N ASP A 788 -15.43 18.26 48.59
CA ASP A 788 -15.09 19.30 49.57
C ASP A 788 -15.63 20.70 49.22
N ASP A 789 -15.80 21.56 50.25
CA ASP A 789 -16.18 22.99 50.09
C ASP A 789 -15.21 23.77 49.18
N SER A 790 -13.96 23.33 49.03
CA SER A 790 -12.97 23.98 48.15
C SER A 790 -13.38 23.99 46.68
N TRP A 791 -14.19 23.02 46.25
CA TRP A 791 -14.69 22.92 44.89
C TRP A 791 -15.81 23.93 44.57
N SER A 792 -16.38 24.61 45.58
CA SER A 792 -17.53 25.51 45.41
C SER A 792 -17.27 26.74 44.53
N ASN A 793 -16.00 27.15 44.40
CA ASN A 793 -15.59 28.30 43.57
C ASN A 793 -15.02 27.88 42.19
N ALA A 794 -14.93 26.58 41.91
CA ALA A 794 -14.48 26.07 40.61
C ALA A 794 -15.61 26.12 39.57
N ALA A 795 -15.29 26.48 38.34
CA ALA A 795 -16.24 26.45 37.24
C ALA A 795 -16.56 25.00 36.84
N GLU A 796 -17.82 24.77 36.45
CA GLU A 796 -18.27 23.47 35.93
C GLU A 796 -17.95 23.33 34.45
N LEU A 797 -17.22 22.27 34.12
CA LEU A 797 -16.88 21.86 32.76
C LEU A 797 -17.81 20.70 32.39
N GLN A 798 -18.69 20.88 31.41
CA GLN A 798 -19.66 19.86 31.01
C GLN A 798 -18.99 18.80 30.15
N VAL A 799 -18.98 17.54 30.61
CA VAL A 799 -18.41 16.41 29.89
C VAL A 799 -19.55 15.65 29.23
N ASN A 800 -20.01 16.17 28.09
CA ASN A 800 -21.23 15.73 27.40
C ASN A 800 -21.15 15.81 25.87
N ARG A 801 -19.94 15.93 25.31
CA ARG A 801 -19.71 15.83 23.87
C ARG A 801 -19.39 14.38 23.53
N TYR A 802 -20.29 13.71 22.84
CA TYR A 802 -20.14 12.29 22.55
C TYR A 802 -19.28 12.06 21.30
N GLN A 803 -18.34 11.11 21.37
CA GLN A 803 -17.53 10.68 20.21
C GLN A 803 -18.31 9.74 19.28
N MET A 804 -19.41 9.15 19.77
CA MET A 804 -20.25 8.20 19.03
C MET A 804 -21.70 8.70 18.96
N ALA A 805 -22.48 8.18 18.03
CA ALA A 805 -23.90 8.53 17.88
C ALA A 805 -24.76 8.11 19.09
N TRP A 806 -24.28 7.13 19.87
CA TRP A 806 -24.95 6.62 21.05
C TRP A 806 -24.54 7.40 22.30
N GLN A 807 -25.53 7.87 23.06
CA GLN A 807 -25.33 8.63 24.28
C GLN A 807 -25.38 7.68 25.48
N GLY A 808 -24.25 7.53 26.17
CA GLY A 808 -24.16 6.80 27.43
C GLY A 808 -23.72 7.70 28.58
N ALA A 809 -22.83 7.20 29.44
CA ALA A 809 -22.35 7.92 30.63
C ALA A 809 -21.86 9.34 30.31
N ASN A 810 -22.14 10.28 31.21
CA ASN A 810 -21.72 11.69 31.11
C ASN A 810 -21.44 12.26 32.50
N GLY A 811 -20.96 13.50 32.57
CA GLY A 811 -20.65 14.08 33.86
C GLY A 811 -20.31 15.54 33.83
N THR A 812 -19.82 16.00 34.98
CA THR A 812 -19.30 17.34 35.17
C THR A 812 -17.92 17.27 35.78
N ALA A 813 -16.97 17.99 35.19
CA ALA A 813 -15.63 18.15 35.73
C ALA A 813 -15.45 19.53 36.38
N LYS A 814 -14.58 19.61 37.38
CA LYS A 814 -14.11 20.84 38.03
C LYS A 814 -12.61 20.77 38.18
N ALA A 815 -11.94 21.92 38.06
CA ALA A 815 -10.50 22.01 38.22
C ALA A 815 -10.12 23.04 39.29
N LEU A 816 -9.14 22.65 40.11
CA LEU A 816 -8.42 23.53 41.04
C LEU A 816 -6.92 23.40 40.78
N TRP A 817 -6.13 24.36 41.25
CA TRP A 817 -4.68 24.28 41.13
C TRP A 817 -3.96 24.93 42.32
N ASP A 818 -2.76 24.46 42.60
CA ASP A 818 -1.76 25.17 43.41
C ASP A 818 -0.43 25.27 42.66
N LYS A 819 0.61 25.82 43.30
CA LYS A 819 1.90 26.05 42.64
C LYS A 819 2.63 24.78 42.18
N GLU A 820 2.20 23.62 42.65
CA GLU A 820 2.85 22.33 42.39
C GLU A 820 1.92 21.36 41.67
N ASN A 821 0.60 21.53 41.73
CA ASN A 821 -0.35 20.51 41.31
C ASN A 821 -1.62 21.07 40.67
N LEU A 822 -2.12 20.35 39.66
CA LEU A 822 -3.49 20.41 39.18
C LEU A 822 -4.36 19.41 39.96
N TYR A 823 -5.60 19.78 40.22
CA TYR A 823 -6.59 18.97 40.90
C TYR A 823 -7.84 18.90 40.03
N VAL A 824 -8.33 17.70 39.74
CA VAL A 824 -9.53 17.49 38.92
C VAL A 824 -10.52 16.65 39.69
N LEU A 825 -11.76 17.13 39.76
CA LEU A 825 -12.92 16.40 40.27
C LEU A 825 -13.83 16.08 39.08
N VAL A 826 -14.25 14.83 38.94
CA VAL A 826 -15.24 14.41 37.94
C VAL A 826 -16.39 13.70 38.65
N GLU A 827 -17.59 14.23 38.46
CA GLU A 827 -18.84 13.63 38.93
C GLU A 827 -19.51 12.95 37.72
N VAL A 828 -19.42 11.62 37.67
CA VAL A 828 -19.94 10.78 36.57
C VAL A 828 -21.35 10.31 36.90
N LYS A 829 -22.24 10.37 35.90
CA LYS A 829 -23.57 9.77 35.91
C LYS A 829 -23.56 8.52 35.06
N ASP A 830 -23.71 7.40 35.73
CA ASP A 830 -23.79 6.07 35.13
C ASP A 830 -24.52 5.13 36.10
N SER A 831 -25.57 4.46 35.61
CA SER A 831 -26.34 3.52 36.42
C SER A 831 -25.83 2.08 36.37
N ALA A 832 -24.85 1.75 35.52
CA ALA A 832 -24.45 0.39 35.19
C ALA A 832 -22.93 0.21 35.10
N LEU A 833 -22.24 0.30 36.24
CA LEU A 833 -20.77 0.15 36.33
C LEU A 833 -20.27 -1.23 35.90
N ASP A 834 -19.31 -1.25 34.99
CA ASP A 834 -18.61 -2.41 34.43
C ASP A 834 -17.07 -2.22 34.40
N LYS A 835 -16.37 -3.24 34.88
CA LYS A 835 -14.90 -3.37 34.85
C LYS A 835 -14.43 -4.72 34.31
N THR A 836 -15.28 -5.42 33.56
CA THR A 836 -15.00 -6.79 33.11
C THR A 836 -13.98 -6.87 31.97
N SER A 837 -13.77 -5.78 31.20
CA SER A 837 -12.72 -5.75 30.17
C SER A 837 -11.31 -5.81 30.79
N GLU A 838 -10.42 -6.55 30.13
CA GLU A 838 -8.98 -6.57 30.45
C GLU A 838 -8.30 -5.23 30.09
N ASN A 839 -8.87 -4.48 29.14
CA ASN A 839 -8.35 -3.19 28.69
C ASN A 839 -8.87 -2.07 29.58
N ALA A 840 -7.96 -1.33 30.22
CA ALA A 840 -8.33 -0.28 31.16
C ALA A 840 -9.18 0.85 30.54
N TRP A 841 -9.04 1.12 29.23
CA TRP A 841 -9.81 2.16 28.52
C TRP A 841 -11.22 1.72 28.11
N GLU A 842 -11.56 0.45 28.26
CA GLU A 842 -12.90 -0.09 27.99
C GLU A 842 -13.73 -0.28 29.27
N GLN A 843 -13.13 -0.04 30.43
CA GLN A 843 -13.81 -0.03 31.72
C GLN A 843 -14.44 1.34 31.99
N ASP A 844 -15.45 1.37 32.85
CA ASP A 844 -16.00 2.62 33.37
C ASP A 844 -14.95 3.43 34.10
N SER A 845 -14.55 4.53 33.48
CA SER A 845 -13.42 5.32 33.91
C SER A 845 -13.50 6.76 33.45
N ILE A 846 -12.75 7.61 34.15
CA ILE A 846 -12.45 8.96 33.68
C ILE A 846 -11.02 9.02 33.15
N GLU A 847 -10.78 9.94 32.23
CA GLU A 847 -9.45 10.30 31.77
C GLU A 847 -9.27 11.81 31.82
N VAL A 848 -8.15 12.26 32.38
CA VAL A 848 -7.74 13.67 32.36
C VAL A 848 -6.55 13.80 31.43
N PHE A 849 -6.60 14.75 30.51
CA PHE A 849 -5.55 15.07 29.56
C PHE A 849 -4.96 16.43 29.89
N VAL A 850 -3.64 16.51 29.97
CA VAL A 850 -2.91 17.74 30.33
C VAL A 850 -1.77 17.94 29.36
N ASP A 851 -1.70 19.15 28.81
CA ASP A 851 -0.58 19.71 28.05
C ASP A 851 -0.14 20.98 28.81
N GLU A 852 0.96 20.89 29.57
CA GLU A 852 1.33 21.93 30.53
C GLU A 852 1.77 23.22 29.83
N ASN A 853 2.42 23.11 28.68
CA ASN A 853 2.93 24.24 27.92
C ASN A 853 1.87 24.83 26.96
N ASN A 854 0.73 24.14 26.79
CA ASN A 854 -0.34 24.45 25.84
C ASN A 854 0.17 24.51 24.39
N GLY A 855 1.01 23.55 24.03
CA GLY A 855 1.74 23.47 22.77
C GLY A 855 0.85 23.04 21.61
N LYS A 856 -0.25 22.33 21.90
CA LYS A 856 -1.24 21.90 20.89
C LYS A 856 -0.61 21.12 19.73
N THR A 857 0.40 20.31 20.03
CA THR A 857 1.10 19.45 19.09
C THR A 857 0.25 18.25 18.68
N SER A 858 0.51 17.67 17.50
CA SER A 858 -0.15 16.45 17.05
C SER A 858 0.28 15.18 17.80
N TYR A 859 1.17 15.33 18.78
CA TYR A 859 1.84 14.27 19.52
C TYR A 859 2.11 14.71 20.96
N TYR A 860 2.35 13.75 21.86
CA TYR A 860 2.78 14.05 23.23
C TYR A 860 4.25 14.45 23.33
N GLU A 861 4.47 15.61 23.92
CA GLU A 861 5.75 16.08 24.45
C GLU A 861 5.99 15.55 25.87
N VAL A 862 7.13 15.92 26.48
CA VAL A 862 7.53 15.41 27.81
C VAL A 862 6.63 15.93 28.93
N ASP A 863 6.02 17.10 28.73
CA ASP A 863 5.10 17.71 29.68
C ASP A 863 3.67 17.17 29.58
N ASP A 864 3.33 16.48 28.50
CA ASP A 864 2.00 15.97 28.24
C ASP A 864 1.68 14.70 29.04
N GLY A 865 0.39 14.43 29.21
CA GLY A 865 -0.03 13.20 29.89
C GLY A 865 -1.52 12.92 29.89
N GLN A 866 -1.84 11.62 29.81
CA GLN A 866 -3.16 11.04 30.04
C GLN A 866 -3.18 10.33 31.40
N TYR A 867 -4.17 10.68 32.22
CA TYR A 867 -4.34 10.16 33.58
C TYR A 867 -5.72 9.48 33.68
N ARG A 868 -5.75 8.15 33.60
CA ARG A 868 -6.99 7.36 33.65
C ARG A 868 -7.22 6.77 35.04
N VAL A 869 -8.44 6.86 35.54
CA VAL A 869 -8.87 6.27 36.82
C VAL A 869 -10.26 5.65 36.68
N ASN A 870 -10.41 4.36 36.98
CA ASN A 870 -11.71 3.68 36.97
C ASN A 870 -12.51 3.90 38.27
N PHE A 871 -13.80 3.53 38.29
CA PHE A 871 -14.66 3.71 39.47
C PHE A 871 -14.19 2.97 40.74
N ASP A 872 -13.35 1.95 40.60
CA ASP A 872 -12.71 1.18 41.69
C ASP A 872 -11.36 1.77 42.14
N ASN A 873 -10.98 2.95 41.62
CA ASN A 873 -9.74 3.68 41.90
C ASN A 873 -8.47 2.98 41.39
N GLU A 874 -8.56 2.15 40.37
CA GLU A 874 -7.41 1.64 39.65
C GLU A 874 -6.99 2.67 38.59
N ALA A 875 -5.69 2.99 38.53
CA ALA A 875 -5.16 4.06 37.69
C ALA A 875 -4.17 3.53 36.65
N SER A 876 -4.19 4.12 35.45
CA SER A 876 -3.24 3.89 34.37
C SER A 876 -2.84 5.21 33.72
N PHE A 877 -1.66 5.24 33.10
CA PHE A 877 -1.06 6.49 32.61
C PHE A 877 -0.42 6.30 31.23
N ASN A 878 -0.53 7.32 30.38
CA ASN A 878 0.19 7.40 29.11
C ASN A 878 0.92 8.76 29.00
N PRO A 879 2.26 8.78 28.86
CA PRO A 879 3.17 7.64 28.97
C PRO A 879 3.26 7.15 30.42
N GLY A 880 3.59 5.87 30.65
CA GLY A 880 3.65 5.29 32.00
C GLY A 880 4.63 5.99 32.97
N SER A 881 5.60 6.76 32.45
CA SER A 881 6.58 7.54 33.22
C SER A 881 5.96 8.67 34.07
N ILE A 882 4.72 9.10 33.78
CA ILE A 882 4.08 10.23 34.47
C ILE A 882 3.39 9.85 35.79
N ALA A 883 3.48 8.58 36.21
CA ALA A 883 2.82 8.06 37.40
C ALA A 883 3.31 8.67 38.72
N GLU A 884 4.55 9.18 38.76
CA GLU A 884 5.16 9.67 40.00
C GLU A 884 4.41 10.88 40.58
N GLY A 885 3.99 10.76 41.84
CA GLY A 885 3.33 11.85 42.58
C GLY A 885 1.82 12.01 42.34
N VAL A 886 1.27 11.30 41.34
CA VAL A 886 -0.18 11.28 41.08
C VAL A 886 -0.92 10.58 42.23
N LYS A 887 -2.08 11.12 42.62
CA LYS A 887 -2.98 10.49 43.60
C LYS A 887 -4.41 10.56 43.12
N SER A 888 -5.17 9.49 43.37
CA SER A 888 -6.60 9.46 43.08
C SER A 888 -7.41 8.85 44.23
N ALA A 889 -8.68 9.23 44.29
CA ALA A 889 -9.67 8.61 45.15
C ALA A 889 -11.03 8.58 44.45
N THR A 890 -11.80 7.52 44.66
CA THR A 890 -13.15 7.36 44.10
C THR A 890 -14.20 7.08 45.16
N ASN A 891 -15.44 7.39 44.82
CA ASN A 891 -16.60 7.06 45.63
C ASN A 891 -17.82 6.77 44.74
N GLN A 892 -18.34 5.56 44.81
CA GLN A 892 -19.55 5.18 44.08
C GLN A 892 -20.78 5.85 44.70
N THR A 893 -21.64 6.38 43.86
CA THR A 893 -22.91 7.04 44.23
C THR A 893 -24.09 6.17 43.79
N HIS A 894 -25.32 6.63 44.04
CA HIS A 894 -26.51 5.87 43.66
C HIS A 894 -26.80 5.87 42.15
N ASP A 895 -26.19 6.78 41.41
CA ASP A 895 -26.45 7.09 40.00
C ASP A 895 -25.14 7.31 39.21
N GLY A 896 -24.02 6.80 39.72
CA GLY A 896 -22.69 6.94 39.09
C GLY A 896 -21.56 6.89 40.10
N TYR A 897 -20.52 7.67 39.89
CA TYR A 897 -19.35 7.70 40.77
C TYR A 897 -18.61 9.04 40.71
N ILE A 898 -17.82 9.31 41.75
CA ILE A 898 -17.00 10.51 41.87
C ILE A 898 -15.53 10.08 41.78
N VAL A 899 -14.73 10.85 41.07
CA VAL A 899 -13.28 10.70 41.00
C VAL A 899 -12.60 12.02 41.32
N GLU A 900 -11.65 12.00 42.24
CA GLU A 900 -10.71 13.10 42.46
C GLU A 900 -9.30 12.67 42.05
N VAL A 901 -8.61 13.51 41.28
CA VAL A 901 -7.23 13.27 40.83
C VAL A 901 -6.36 14.48 41.17
N LYS A 902 -5.20 14.21 41.76
CA LYS A 902 -4.11 15.16 41.95
C LYS A 902 -2.99 14.83 40.96
N ILE A 903 -2.63 15.81 40.13
CA ILE A 903 -1.63 15.70 39.07
C ILE A 903 -0.52 16.73 39.34
N PRO A 904 0.73 16.31 39.62
CA PRO A 904 1.84 17.24 39.77
C PRO A 904 2.22 17.91 38.43
N PHE A 905 2.51 19.21 38.46
CA PHE A 905 3.16 19.88 37.32
C PHE A 905 4.63 19.46 37.25
N LYS A 906 5.12 19.11 36.07
CA LYS A 906 6.47 18.54 35.87
C LYS A 906 7.44 19.55 35.30
N THR A 907 6.99 20.33 34.33
CA THR A 907 7.84 21.22 33.51
C THR A 907 7.57 22.69 33.79
N ILE A 908 6.38 23.00 34.31
CA ILE A 908 5.99 24.37 34.66
C ILE A 908 5.89 24.59 36.17
N THR A 909 6.00 25.86 36.58
CA THR A 909 5.54 26.34 37.88
C THR A 909 4.51 27.44 37.59
N PRO A 910 3.20 27.10 37.58
CA PRO A 910 2.19 28.01 37.05
C PRO A 910 2.03 29.27 37.90
N VAL A 911 1.69 30.36 37.22
CA VAL A 911 1.33 31.65 37.81
C VAL A 911 -0.13 31.98 37.48
N ASN A 912 -0.66 33.05 38.07
CA ASN A 912 -2.01 33.48 37.75
C ASN A 912 -2.13 33.78 36.24
N GLU A 913 -3.22 33.32 35.63
CA GLU A 913 -3.49 33.35 34.19
C GLU A 913 -2.60 32.44 33.32
N THR A 914 -1.85 31.49 33.90
CA THR A 914 -1.23 30.42 33.11
C THR A 914 -2.32 29.63 32.38
N LYS A 915 -2.09 29.36 31.09
CA LYS A 915 -2.97 28.54 30.25
C LYS A 915 -2.28 27.21 30.02
N ILE A 916 -3.05 26.13 30.13
CA ILE A 916 -2.61 24.77 29.84
C ILE A 916 -3.61 24.15 28.86
N GLY A 917 -3.14 23.25 27.99
CA GLY A 917 -4.01 22.39 27.21
C GLY A 917 -4.68 21.37 28.16
N PHE A 918 -5.98 21.17 28.00
CA PHE A 918 -6.76 20.37 28.93
C PHE A 918 -7.93 19.67 28.25
N ASP A 919 -8.18 18.43 28.63
CA ASP A 919 -9.44 17.76 28.35
C ASP A 919 -9.83 16.75 29.43
N VAL A 920 -11.12 16.40 29.48
CA VAL A 920 -11.66 15.35 30.35
C VAL A 920 -12.57 14.45 29.54
N GLN A 921 -12.40 13.15 29.72
CA GLN A 921 -13.19 12.09 29.09
C GLN A 921 -13.81 11.18 30.15
N ILE A 922 -14.98 10.63 29.82
CA ILE A 922 -15.69 9.57 30.54
C ILE A 922 -15.88 8.42 29.56
N ASN A 923 -15.38 7.23 29.94
CA ASN A 923 -15.64 5.97 29.26
C ASN A 923 -16.80 5.25 29.96
N ASP A 924 -17.70 4.70 29.14
CA ASP A 924 -18.86 3.91 29.56
C ASP A 924 -18.67 2.45 29.14
N GLY A 925 -18.58 1.53 30.09
CA GLY A 925 -18.32 0.11 29.86
C GLY A 925 -19.57 -0.75 29.92
N ASN A 926 -19.68 -1.78 29.07
CA ASN A 926 -20.75 -2.76 29.17
C ASN A 926 -20.33 -4.14 28.60
N GLU A 927 -20.55 -5.18 29.38
CA GLU A 927 -20.26 -6.59 29.05
C GLU A 927 -18.85 -6.84 28.49
N GLY A 928 -17.86 -6.12 29.02
CA GLY A 928 -16.44 -6.30 28.66
C GLY A 928 -16.01 -5.53 27.42
N ALA A 929 -16.83 -4.60 26.92
CA ALA A 929 -16.49 -3.68 25.84
C ALA A 929 -16.90 -2.24 26.18
N ARG A 930 -16.30 -1.25 25.50
CA ARG A 930 -16.69 0.15 25.66
C ARG A 930 -17.95 0.47 24.86
N GLN A 931 -18.97 1.00 25.52
CA GLN A 931 -20.26 1.35 24.93
C GLN A 931 -20.35 2.81 24.48
N SER A 932 -19.79 3.75 25.25
CA SER A 932 -19.83 5.18 24.92
C SER A 932 -18.61 5.96 25.44
N ILE A 933 -18.39 7.14 24.86
CA ILE A 933 -17.38 8.10 25.29
C ILE A 933 -17.98 9.50 25.29
N ALA A 934 -17.88 10.20 26.41
CA ALA A 934 -18.23 11.62 26.54
C ALA A 934 -16.99 12.43 26.90
N THR A 935 -16.78 13.57 26.24
CA THR A 935 -15.63 14.46 26.45
C THR A 935 -16.04 15.90 26.73
N TRP A 936 -15.09 16.68 27.26
CA TRP A 936 -15.25 18.12 27.40
C TRP A 936 -14.92 18.85 26.11
N ASN A 937 -13.85 18.50 25.38
CA ASN A 937 -13.50 19.14 24.10
C ASN A 937 -13.37 18.17 22.93
N ASP A 938 -12.55 17.12 23.06
CA ASP A 938 -12.14 16.28 21.95
C ASP A 938 -13.22 15.28 21.53
N THR A 939 -13.75 15.45 20.32
CA THR A 939 -14.70 14.51 19.73
C THR A 939 -14.06 13.55 18.72
N THR A 940 -12.75 13.63 18.49
CA THR A 940 -12.04 12.79 17.52
C THR A 940 -11.59 11.45 18.12
N GLY A 941 -11.38 11.41 19.44
CA GLY A 941 -10.87 10.24 20.15
C GLY A 941 -9.35 10.11 20.12
N THR A 942 -8.62 11.15 19.69
CA THR A 942 -7.16 11.12 19.53
C THR A 942 -6.42 11.77 20.70
N SER A 943 -7.13 12.26 21.73
CA SER A 943 -6.53 12.93 22.90
C SER A 943 -5.44 12.14 23.62
N TYR A 944 -5.43 10.81 23.52
CA TYR A 944 -4.40 9.98 24.14
C TYR A 944 -3.01 10.11 23.52
N GLN A 945 -2.91 10.76 22.36
CA GLN A 945 -1.67 10.97 21.63
C GLN A 945 -1.54 12.37 21.02
N ASP A 946 -2.63 13.09 20.74
CA ASP A 946 -2.64 14.38 20.04
C ASP A 946 -3.17 15.48 20.98
N THR A 947 -2.37 16.51 21.28
CA THR A 947 -2.77 17.63 22.17
C THR A 947 -3.43 18.78 21.42
N SER A 948 -3.36 18.80 20.08
CA SER A 948 -4.02 19.81 19.22
C SER A 948 -5.54 19.80 19.38
N VAL A 949 -6.11 18.66 19.76
CA VAL A 949 -7.54 18.48 20.02
C VAL A 949 -7.96 18.86 21.45
N PHE A 950 -7.04 19.26 22.32
CA PHE A 950 -7.39 19.65 23.69
C PHE A 950 -8.11 21.01 23.74
N GLY A 951 -8.96 21.20 24.74
CA GLY A 951 -9.45 22.53 25.13
C GLY A 951 -8.36 23.34 25.85
N GLU A 952 -8.69 24.52 26.34
CA GLU A 952 -7.77 25.37 27.09
C GLU A 952 -8.30 25.60 28.52
N LEU A 953 -7.47 25.35 29.52
CA LEU A 953 -7.78 25.62 30.93
C LEU A 953 -6.91 26.77 31.45
N THR A 954 -7.54 27.88 31.84
CA THR A 954 -6.82 29.01 32.46
C THR A 954 -6.78 28.88 33.99
N LEU A 955 -5.58 28.92 34.57
CA LEU A 955 -5.33 28.82 36.01
C LEU A 955 -5.47 30.20 36.68
N LYS A 956 -6.48 30.39 37.54
CA LYS A 956 -6.84 31.69 38.15
C LYS A 956 -6.88 31.66 39.67
N GLY A 957 -6.74 32.82 40.31
CA GLY A 957 -7.08 33.03 41.72
C GLY A 957 -5.92 33.35 42.68
N VAL A 958 -4.73 33.73 42.19
CA VAL A 958 -3.64 34.23 43.05
C VAL A 958 -3.67 35.76 43.06
N GLU A 959 -3.87 36.38 44.23
CA GLU A 959 -3.81 37.84 44.38
C GLU A 959 -2.41 38.37 44.02
N THR A 960 -2.33 39.27 43.04
CA THR A 960 -1.14 40.10 42.76
C THR A 960 -0.87 41.06 43.93
N PRO A 961 0.38 41.22 44.41
CA PRO A 961 0.71 42.22 45.43
C PRO A 961 0.45 43.64 44.90
N GLU A 962 -0.31 44.45 45.65
CA GLU A 962 -0.55 45.87 45.36
C GLU A 962 0.77 46.67 45.33
N GLU A 963 1.04 47.36 44.22
CA GLU A 963 2.05 48.43 44.19
C GLU A 963 1.52 49.70 44.88
N PRO A 964 2.37 50.50 45.56
CA PRO A 964 1.91 51.66 46.31
C PRO A 964 1.55 52.85 45.42
N ASP A 965 0.37 53.37 45.69
CA ASP A 965 -0.28 54.59 45.20
C ASP A 965 0.66 55.79 44.98
N ILE A 966 0.70 56.32 43.74
CA ILE A 966 1.23 57.65 43.43
C ILE A 966 0.10 58.51 42.83
N GLU A 967 -0.22 59.59 43.55
CA GLU A 967 -1.28 60.56 43.29
C GLU A 967 -1.27 61.14 41.85
N LYS A 968 -2.45 61.13 41.22
CA LYS A 968 -2.79 61.92 40.02
C LYS A 968 -3.03 63.40 40.36
N PRO A 969 -2.81 64.29 39.38
CA PRO A 969 -3.75 65.39 39.15
C PRO A 969 -4.39 65.36 37.75
N ASP A 970 -5.65 65.77 37.72
CA ASP A 970 -6.57 65.90 36.58
C ASP A 970 -6.12 66.90 35.49
N ASP A 971 -6.37 66.57 34.22
CA ASP A 971 -7.27 67.31 33.31
C ASP A 971 -7.44 66.58 31.96
N GLU A 972 -8.68 66.60 31.45
CA GLU A 972 -9.27 66.03 30.21
C GLU A 972 -8.50 66.24 28.87
N PRO A 973 -8.94 65.69 27.70
CA PRO A 973 -10.03 64.73 27.42
C PRO A 973 -9.58 63.53 26.56
N THR A 974 -10.41 62.49 26.46
CA THR A 974 -10.24 61.38 25.50
C THR A 974 -10.23 61.88 24.06
N PRO A 975 -9.29 61.37 23.24
CA PRO A 975 -9.72 60.70 22.02
C PRO A 975 -8.94 59.42 21.70
N LYS A 976 -9.70 58.39 21.32
CA LYS A 976 -9.35 57.27 20.42
C LYS A 976 -8.22 56.32 20.82
N ASN A 977 -8.55 55.03 20.78
CA ASN A 977 -7.62 53.92 20.58
C ASN A 977 -6.60 54.24 19.46
N PRO A 978 -5.31 53.99 19.72
CA PRO A 978 -4.61 52.97 18.95
C PRO A 978 -3.89 51.97 19.88
N GLY A 979 -3.85 50.72 19.44
CA GLY A 979 -3.39 49.57 20.20
C GLY A 979 -1.93 49.63 20.66
N GLN A 980 -1.66 48.78 21.64
CA GLN A 980 -0.36 48.14 21.76
C GLN A 980 -0.63 46.65 21.60
N GLU A 981 -0.46 46.19 20.36
CA GLU A 981 -0.19 44.80 20.04
C GLU A 981 0.92 44.32 20.98
N LYS A 982 0.72 43.15 21.62
CA LYS A 982 1.86 42.34 22.06
C LYS A 982 2.76 42.16 20.83
N PRO A 983 4.10 42.30 20.95
CA PRO A 983 4.96 42.04 19.81
C PRO A 983 4.69 40.62 19.31
N GLU A 984 4.39 40.53 18.02
CA GLU A 984 4.21 39.27 17.29
C GLU A 984 5.53 38.48 17.40
N LEU A 985 5.44 37.19 17.74
CA LEU A 985 6.63 36.33 17.78
C LEU A 985 7.08 36.08 16.34
N GLU A 986 8.36 36.32 16.07
CA GLU A 986 8.93 36.24 14.73
C GLU A 986 9.67 34.91 14.56
N PRO A 987 9.49 34.20 13.44
CA PRO A 987 10.20 32.95 13.16
C PRO A 987 11.69 33.18 12.87
N ASN A 988 12.11 34.40 12.56
CA ASN A 988 13.52 34.74 12.34
C ASN A 988 13.84 36.07 13.04
N VAL A 989 14.60 36.01 14.12
CA VAL A 989 15.00 37.22 14.86
C VAL A 989 16.48 37.51 14.61
N ILE A 990 16.75 38.66 13.99
CA ILE A 990 18.12 39.09 13.68
C ILE A 990 18.63 40.03 14.77
N THR A 991 19.82 39.75 15.29
CA THR A 991 20.53 40.61 16.24
C THR A 991 21.93 40.94 15.75
N LYS A 992 22.35 42.18 16.00
CA LYS A 992 23.73 42.65 15.83
C LYS A 992 24.31 42.91 17.22
N PRO A 993 24.93 41.90 17.85
CA PRO A 993 25.32 41.98 19.25
C PRO A 993 26.40 43.03 19.48
N LYS A 994 26.45 43.57 20.71
CA LYS A 994 27.52 44.46 21.12
C LYS A 994 28.77 43.62 21.40
N VAL A 995 29.90 44.01 20.81
CA VAL A 995 31.19 43.34 21.00
C VAL A 995 32.11 44.21 21.86
N GLU A 996 32.51 43.67 23.01
CA GLU A 996 33.53 44.26 23.89
C GLU A 996 34.58 43.19 24.21
N ASP A 997 35.87 43.53 24.14
CA ASP A 997 36.99 42.61 24.40
C ASP A 997 36.93 41.25 23.64
N ASN A 998 36.46 41.26 22.39
CA ASN A 998 36.23 40.08 21.52
C ASN A 998 35.18 39.08 22.04
N GLN A 999 34.29 39.50 22.94
CA GLN A 999 33.10 38.76 23.34
C GLN A 999 31.84 39.49 22.87
N ALA A 1000 30.96 38.79 22.16
CA ALA A 1000 29.65 39.24 21.74
C ALA A 1000 28.61 38.85 22.79
N THR A 1001 27.76 39.80 23.17
CA THR A 1001 26.64 39.56 24.09
C THR A 1001 25.33 39.90 23.39
N VAL A 1002 24.33 39.01 23.52
CA VAL A 1002 23.00 39.18 22.94
C VAL A 1002 22.07 39.77 24.01
N ASN A 1003 21.22 40.72 23.61
CA ASN A 1003 20.26 41.37 24.50
C ASN A 1003 19.06 40.45 24.78
N ASP A 1004 18.66 40.32 26.04
CA ASP A 1004 17.53 39.50 26.48
C ASP A 1004 16.22 39.81 25.72
N ALA A 1005 15.96 41.08 25.38
CA ALA A 1005 14.76 41.49 24.67
C ALA A 1005 14.62 40.90 23.24
N ILE A 1006 15.70 40.35 22.68
CA ILE A 1006 15.67 39.65 21.40
C ILE A 1006 15.02 38.28 21.52
N PHE A 1007 15.21 37.61 22.66
CA PHE A 1007 14.68 36.26 22.87
C PHE A 1007 13.17 36.29 23.14
N ASP A 1008 12.66 37.39 23.71
CA ASP A 1008 11.22 37.61 23.90
C ASP A 1008 10.43 37.76 22.57
N GLN A 1009 11.14 37.98 21.46
CA GLN A 1009 10.55 38.11 20.11
C GLN A 1009 10.63 36.80 19.31
N LEU A 1010 11.33 35.79 19.81
CA LEU A 1010 11.63 34.58 19.06
C LEU A 1010 10.47 33.57 19.17
N ALA A 1011 9.93 33.14 18.04
CA ALA A 1011 8.91 32.10 18.00
C ALA A 1011 9.50 30.71 18.34
N TYR A 1012 8.63 29.76 18.70
CA TYR A 1012 9.00 28.35 18.81
C TYR A 1012 9.46 27.80 17.44
N ASN A 1013 10.51 26.99 17.43
CA ASN A 1013 11.33 26.62 16.26
C ASN A 1013 11.95 27.81 15.49
N GLY A 1014 11.98 28.99 16.11
CA GLY A 1014 12.50 30.20 15.48
C GLY A 1014 14.03 30.19 15.32
N GLU A 1015 14.52 30.93 14.33
CA GLU A 1015 15.93 31.13 14.09
C GLU A 1015 16.43 32.43 14.74
N LEU A 1016 17.38 32.30 15.67
CA LEU A 1016 18.15 33.43 16.19
C LEU A 1016 19.37 33.68 15.30
N ILE A 1017 19.30 34.72 14.49
CA ILE A 1017 20.39 35.10 13.58
C ILE A 1017 21.29 36.12 14.28
N ILE A 1018 22.48 35.69 14.69
CA ILE A 1018 23.53 36.53 15.26
C ILE A 1018 24.43 37.03 14.11
N ASP A 1019 24.18 38.25 13.63
CA ASP A 1019 24.93 38.88 12.54
C ASP A 1019 26.20 39.57 13.05
N LEU A 1020 27.33 38.92 12.80
CA LEU A 1020 28.70 39.36 13.09
C LEU A 1020 29.49 39.64 11.81
N SER A 1021 28.82 39.90 10.68
CA SER A 1021 29.46 40.11 9.37
C SER A 1021 30.45 41.28 9.34
N GLU A 1022 30.32 42.24 10.25
CA GLU A 1022 31.24 43.38 10.41
C GLU A 1022 32.51 43.03 11.22
N HIS A 1023 32.57 41.84 11.85
CA HIS A 1023 33.66 41.39 12.71
C HIS A 1023 34.45 40.24 12.07
N SER A 1024 35.66 40.55 11.56
CA SER A 1024 36.49 39.60 10.83
C SER A 1024 37.53 38.83 11.67
N SER A 1025 37.68 39.13 12.95
CA SER A 1025 38.61 38.47 13.88
C SER A 1025 37.93 37.37 14.70
N SER A 1026 38.72 36.63 15.48
CA SER A 1026 38.23 35.67 16.47
C SER A 1026 37.26 36.33 17.45
N ILE A 1027 36.21 35.61 17.82
CA ILE A 1027 35.15 36.11 18.70
C ILE A 1027 34.54 34.98 19.51
N ALA A 1028 34.19 35.26 20.77
CA ALA A 1028 33.36 34.39 21.59
C ALA A 1028 31.95 34.99 21.69
N ILE A 1029 30.91 34.16 21.65
CA ILE A 1029 29.52 34.57 21.85
C ILE A 1029 29.08 34.01 23.19
N PHE A 1030 28.78 34.89 24.13
CA PHE A 1030 28.32 34.52 25.45
C PHE A 1030 26.79 34.53 25.50
N LEU A 1031 26.23 33.37 25.84
CA LEU A 1031 24.81 33.20 26.14
C LEU A 1031 24.66 32.86 27.62
N THR A 1032 23.80 33.62 28.31
CA THR A 1032 23.54 33.37 29.74
C THR A 1032 22.80 32.05 29.93
N GLU A 1033 22.83 31.52 31.16
CA GLU A 1033 22.05 30.32 31.51
C GLU A 1033 20.56 30.45 31.12
N GLU A 1034 19.95 31.60 31.38
CA GLU A 1034 18.54 31.85 31.08
C GLU A 1034 18.28 31.95 29.57
N GLN A 1035 19.21 32.55 28.80
CA GLN A 1035 19.12 32.60 27.35
C GLN A 1035 19.25 31.20 26.72
N VAL A 1036 20.15 30.37 27.25
CA VAL A 1036 20.33 28.98 26.79
C VAL A 1036 19.08 28.15 27.09
N LYS A 1037 18.49 28.29 28.28
CA LYS A 1037 17.20 27.64 28.62
C LYS A 1037 16.10 28.06 27.66
N LEU A 1038 15.97 29.36 27.39
CA LEU A 1038 14.93 29.88 26.52
C LEU A 1038 15.12 29.41 25.08
N LEU A 1039 16.33 29.43 24.55
CA LEU A 1039 16.64 28.88 23.22
C LEU A 1039 16.30 27.38 23.13
N LYS A 1040 16.54 26.61 24.19
CA LYS A 1040 16.17 25.20 24.24
C LYS A 1040 14.67 24.97 24.32
N GLN A 1041 13.96 25.75 25.15
CA GLN A 1041 12.50 25.70 25.26
C GLN A 1041 11.83 26.06 23.93
N LEU A 1042 12.41 26.99 23.17
CA LEU A 1042 11.92 27.40 21.87
C LEU A 1042 12.41 26.49 20.74
N HIS A 1043 13.16 25.42 21.00
CA HIS A 1043 13.79 24.58 19.96
C HIS A 1043 14.54 25.39 18.90
N ALA A 1044 15.13 26.51 19.32
CA ALA A 1044 15.63 27.52 18.42
C ALA A 1044 16.88 27.07 17.66
N LEU A 1045 16.99 27.50 16.41
CA LEU A 1045 18.22 27.38 15.63
C LEU A 1045 19.06 28.65 15.81
N ILE A 1046 20.33 28.50 16.19
CA ILE A 1046 21.23 29.64 16.38
C ILE A 1046 22.10 29.76 15.12
N MET A 1047 21.85 30.77 14.30
CA MET A 1047 22.62 31.03 13.09
C MET A 1047 23.62 32.16 13.33
N ILE A 1048 24.90 31.82 13.37
CA ILE A 1048 26.00 32.78 13.51
C ILE A 1048 26.52 33.12 12.13
N LYS A 1049 26.36 34.38 11.70
CA LYS A 1049 26.85 34.87 10.40
C LYS A 1049 28.10 35.72 10.58
N LYS A 1050 29.21 35.26 10.00
CA LYS A 1050 30.40 36.10 9.75
C LYS A 1050 30.56 36.29 8.25
N LYS A 1051 31.47 37.20 7.87
CA LYS A 1051 31.72 37.54 6.46
C LYS A 1051 32.20 36.33 5.63
N ASP A 1052 32.85 35.38 6.27
CA ASP A 1052 33.59 34.27 5.67
C ASP A 1052 33.11 32.88 6.10
N VAL A 1053 32.30 32.79 7.16
CA VAL A 1053 31.72 31.52 7.63
C VAL A 1053 30.34 31.75 8.26
N THR A 1054 29.44 30.81 8.05
CA THR A 1054 28.14 30.72 8.75
C THR A 1054 28.06 29.39 9.48
N LEU A 1055 27.55 29.42 10.72
CA LEU A 1055 27.35 28.24 11.56
C LEU A 1055 25.89 28.19 12.00
N GLN A 1056 25.24 27.04 11.87
CA GLN A 1056 23.88 26.81 12.37
C GLN A 1056 23.92 25.74 13.45
N ILE A 1057 23.65 26.16 14.69
CA ILE A 1057 23.74 25.33 15.89
C ILE A 1057 22.32 25.13 16.43
N PRO A 1058 21.78 23.90 16.40
CA PRO A 1058 20.56 23.57 17.12
C PRO A 1058 20.76 23.76 18.62
N ALA A 1059 19.80 24.40 19.31
CA ALA A 1059 19.88 24.57 20.76
C ALA A 1059 19.94 23.24 21.54
N SER A 1060 19.52 22.12 20.94
CA SER A 1060 19.61 20.76 21.48
C SER A 1060 21.04 20.31 21.82
N ILE A 1061 22.06 20.92 21.19
CA ILE A 1061 23.48 20.62 21.42
C ILE A 1061 23.94 21.00 22.83
N PHE A 1062 23.29 21.99 23.45
CA PHE A 1062 23.62 22.36 24.82
C PHE A 1062 23.02 21.33 25.79
N THR A 1063 23.80 20.91 26.79
CA THR A 1063 23.34 19.93 27.79
C THR A 1063 22.19 20.51 28.64
N ASN A 1064 21.40 19.65 29.30
CA ASN A 1064 20.29 20.04 30.19
C ASN A 1064 20.72 20.74 31.50
N GLY A 1065 21.91 21.35 31.52
CA GLY A 1065 22.49 22.02 32.69
C GLY A 1065 22.17 23.51 32.75
N ASN A 1066 21.89 23.97 33.97
CA ASN A 1066 21.78 25.37 34.40
C ASN A 1066 23.13 26.12 34.28
N GLN A 1067 23.68 26.23 33.07
CA GLN A 1067 25.01 26.83 32.84
C GLN A 1067 25.04 27.69 31.58
N ALA A 1068 25.75 28.81 31.66
CA ALA A 1068 26.02 29.68 30.52
C ALA A 1068 26.91 28.99 29.47
N VAL A 1069 26.83 29.47 28.23
CA VAL A 1069 27.53 28.93 27.07
C VAL A 1069 28.40 30.01 26.42
N ASP A 1070 29.66 29.67 26.15
CA ASP A 1070 30.55 30.41 25.26
C ASP A 1070 30.72 29.64 23.94
N ILE A 1071 30.29 30.24 22.82
CA ILE A 1071 30.53 29.71 21.47
C ILE A 1071 31.72 30.48 20.88
N ILE A 1072 32.83 29.80 20.66
CA ILE A 1072 34.11 30.40 20.26
C ILE A 1072 34.36 30.11 18.79
N LEU A 1073 34.54 31.18 18.01
CA LEU A 1073 34.93 31.12 16.60
C LEU A 1073 36.32 31.75 16.49
N GLN A 1074 37.36 30.92 16.47
CA GLN A 1074 38.74 31.37 16.38
C GLN A 1074 39.21 31.35 14.92
N LYS A 1075 39.48 32.53 14.36
CA LYS A 1075 40.06 32.64 13.01
C LYS A 1075 41.57 32.45 13.09
N LEU A 1076 42.10 31.50 12.33
CA LEU A 1076 43.54 31.21 12.28
C LEU A 1076 44.22 31.94 11.12
N GLU A 1077 45.56 31.89 11.10
CA GLU A 1077 46.32 32.36 9.94
C GLU A 1077 45.95 31.54 8.69
N GLN A 1078 45.98 32.19 7.52
CA GLN A 1078 45.65 31.52 6.26
C GLN A 1078 46.65 30.39 5.99
N ILE A 1079 46.15 29.20 5.70
CA ILE A 1079 46.95 28.05 5.31
C ILE A 1079 47.13 28.05 3.79
N GLU A 1080 48.31 27.59 3.32
CA GLU A 1080 48.59 27.42 1.89
C GLU A 1080 47.54 26.49 1.25
N ASP A 1081 47.09 26.81 0.04
CA ASP A 1081 46.05 26.10 -0.73
C ASP A 1081 44.62 26.09 -0.16
N ALA A 1082 44.39 26.62 1.05
CA ALA A 1082 43.03 26.80 1.57
C ALA A 1082 42.23 27.83 0.75
N LEU A 1083 41.04 27.43 0.29
CA LEU A 1083 40.17 28.21 -0.59
C LEU A 1083 39.12 29.05 0.16
N SER A 1084 39.00 28.82 1.47
CA SER A 1084 38.23 29.62 2.44
C SER A 1084 39.13 30.16 3.56
N ALA A 1085 38.53 30.91 4.49
CA ALA A 1085 39.18 31.18 5.77
C ALA A 1085 39.27 29.90 6.62
N VAL A 1086 40.27 29.85 7.49
CA VAL A 1086 40.49 28.74 8.43
C VAL A 1086 39.93 29.11 9.80
N TYR A 1087 39.04 28.28 10.33
CA TYR A 1087 38.37 28.49 11.61
C TYR A 1087 38.49 27.29 12.53
N ASP A 1088 38.81 27.56 13.79
CA ASP A 1088 38.68 26.60 14.88
C ASP A 1088 37.43 26.94 15.70
N PHE A 1089 36.56 25.96 15.88
CA PHE A 1089 35.28 26.12 16.58
C PHE A 1089 35.32 25.44 17.94
N ASN A 1090 34.72 26.06 18.94
CA ASN A 1090 34.60 25.46 20.26
C ASN A 1090 33.29 25.90 20.95
N ILE A 1091 32.67 25.01 21.73
CA ILE A 1091 31.60 25.34 22.68
C ILE A 1091 32.05 24.97 24.08
N ILE A 1092 31.99 25.94 24.99
CA ILE A 1092 32.22 25.73 26.42
C ILE A 1092 30.91 26.00 27.15
N GLN A 1093 30.38 25.00 27.84
CA GLN A 1093 29.22 25.14 28.72
C GLN A 1093 29.68 24.96 30.18
N GLY A 1094 29.62 26.04 30.96
CA GLY A 1094 30.23 26.08 32.30
C GLY A 1094 31.74 25.80 32.25
N ASP A 1095 32.17 24.68 32.85
CA ASP A 1095 33.58 24.24 32.86
C ASP A 1095 33.87 23.11 31.83
N LYS A 1096 32.87 22.71 31.03
CA LYS A 1096 32.96 21.56 30.11
C LYS A 1096 33.00 22.00 28.66
N GLU A 1097 33.97 21.47 27.93
CA GLU A 1097 34.06 21.56 26.47
C GLU A 1097 33.11 20.55 25.81
N ILE A 1098 32.31 21.01 24.84
CA ILE A 1098 31.41 20.19 24.03
C ILE A 1098 32.03 20.07 22.64
N SER A 1099 32.52 18.88 22.31
CA SER A 1099 33.30 18.62 21.09
C SER A 1099 32.69 17.59 20.14
N GLU A 1100 31.71 16.81 20.58
CA GLU A 1100 30.96 15.82 19.79
C GLU A 1100 29.45 16.03 20.01
N PHE A 1101 28.64 15.82 18.96
CA PHE A 1101 27.23 16.19 18.94
C PHE A 1101 26.34 15.04 18.43
N ASP A 1102 25.26 14.75 19.14
CA ASP A 1102 24.22 13.80 18.69
C ASP A 1102 23.32 14.39 17.57
N SER A 1103 23.39 15.70 17.35
CA SER A 1103 22.70 16.43 16.28
C SER A 1103 23.72 17.21 15.45
N ASN A 1104 23.62 17.10 14.13
CA ASN A 1104 24.57 17.74 13.21
C ASN A 1104 24.48 19.27 13.26
N ILE A 1105 25.64 19.93 13.27
CA ILE A 1105 25.78 21.37 13.03
C ILE A 1105 25.98 21.60 11.53
N ILE A 1106 25.36 22.63 10.96
CA ILE A 1106 25.62 23.01 9.57
C ILE A 1106 26.67 24.13 9.55
N VAL A 1107 27.75 23.91 8.83
CA VAL A 1107 28.80 24.91 8.60
C VAL A 1107 28.88 25.25 7.11
N SER A 1108 29.00 26.54 6.81
CA SER A 1108 29.07 27.06 5.44
C SER A 1108 30.21 28.07 5.31
N PHE A 1109 31.19 27.78 4.46
CA PHE A 1109 32.35 28.64 4.22
C PHE A 1109 32.23 29.39 2.91
N VAL A 1110 32.48 30.70 2.95
CA VAL A 1110 32.59 31.53 1.74
C VAL A 1110 33.93 31.25 1.08
N VAL A 1111 33.90 30.84 -0.18
CA VAL A 1111 35.12 30.57 -0.97
C VAL A 1111 35.42 31.71 -1.94
N ASN A 1112 36.71 31.90 -2.23
CA ASN A 1112 37.13 32.96 -3.13
C ASN A 1112 36.64 32.70 -4.57
N LYS A 1113 35.81 33.61 -5.12
CA LYS A 1113 35.16 33.51 -6.44
C LYS A 1113 36.09 33.24 -7.63
N ALA A 1114 37.41 33.42 -7.50
CA ALA A 1114 38.36 33.22 -8.58
C ALA A 1114 38.66 31.75 -8.91
N VAL A 1115 38.21 30.79 -8.08
CA VAL A 1115 38.60 29.37 -8.16
C VAL A 1115 37.41 28.43 -8.49
N ALA A 1116 36.27 28.99 -8.88
CA ALA A 1116 35.01 28.27 -9.10
C ALA A 1116 34.92 27.47 -10.43
N GLU A 1117 36.04 27.18 -11.11
CA GLU A 1117 36.02 26.43 -12.38
C GLU A 1117 35.74 24.93 -12.18
N HIS A 1118 35.92 24.41 -10.96
CA HIS A 1118 35.62 23.03 -10.58
C HIS A 1118 34.71 23.00 -9.34
N SER A 1119 33.47 23.47 -9.47
CA SER A 1119 32.54 23.58 -8.34
C SER A 1119 32.25 22.27 -7.61
N ASN A 1120 32.38 21.12 -8.28
CA ASN A 1120 32.02 19.82 -7.71
C ASN A 1120 33.14 19.20 -6.84
N SER A 1121 34.38 19.67 -6.98
CA SER A 1121 35.55 19.17 -6.23
C SER A 1121 35.82 19.96 -4.94
N LEU A 1122 35.05 21.00 -4.62
CA LEU A 1122 35.26 21.79 -3.40
C LEU A 1122 34.61 21.10 -2.19
N LYS A 1123 35.41 20.72 -1.19
CA LYS A 1123 34.93 20.08 0.05
C LYS A 1123 35.45 20.80 1.29
N ILE A 1124 34.67 20.75 2.36
CA ILE A 1124 35.12 21.11 3.71
C ILE A 1124 35.98 19.97 4.23
N PHE A 1125 37.11 20.34 4.83
CA PHE A 1125 38.01 19.44 5.53
C PHE A 1125 38.11 19.88 6.99
N TYR A 1126 38.37 18.91 7.86
CA TYR A 1126 38.71 19.14 9.25
C TYR A 1126 40.13 18.65 9.54
N LEU A 1127 40.83 19.33 10.45
CA LEU A 1127 42.14 18.88 10.90
C LEU A 1127 41.94 17.79 11.96
N ASN A 1128 42.28 16.55 11.63
CA ASN A 1128 42.27 15.45 12.58
C ASN A 1128 43.44 15.66 13.58
N PRO A 1129 43.17 15.94 14.87
CA PRO A 1129 44.21 16.27 15.83
C PRO A 1129 45.06 15.05 16.23
N GLN A 1130 44.57 13.82 16.05
CA GLN A 1130 45.33 12.59 16.32
C GLN A 1130 46.30 12.26 15.19
N LEU A 1131 45.93 12.56 13.94
CA LEU A 1131 46.73 12.27 12.76
C LEU A 1131 47.58 13.46 12.29
N GLU A 1132 47.32 14.67 12.80
CA GLU A 1132 47.89 15.94 12.34
C GLU A 1132 47.70 16.14 10.82
N LYS A 1133 46.55 15.68 10.29
CA LYS A 1133 46.22 15.69 8.85
C LYS A 1133 44.82 16.20 8.59
N TRP A 1134 44.63 16.81 7.42
CA TRP A 1134 43.32 17.21 6.92
C TRP A 1134 42.55 16.00 6.40
N GLU A 1135 41.32 15.84 6.86
CA GLU A 1135 40.40 14.79 6.43
C GLU A 1135 39.12 15.42 5.87
N VAL A 1136 38.57 14.79 4.83
CA VAL A 1136 37.39 15.31 4.13
C VAL A 1136 36.13 15.10 4.98
N VAL A 1137 35.38 16.18 5.18
CA VAL A 1137 34.02 16.14 5.75
C VAL A 1137 32.99 15.95 4.63
N GLY A 1138 33.25 16.57 3.48
CA GLY A 1138 32.33 16.61 2.34
C GLY A 1138 31.84 18.02 2.06
N GLY A 1139 30.67 18.15 1.44
CA GLY A 1139 29.99 19.43 1.28
C GLY A 1139 29.64 19.78 -0.16
N GLU A 1140 28.66 20.68 -0.27
CA GLU A 1140 28.07 21.13 -1.52
C GLU A 1140 28.40 22.59 -1.79
N TYR A 1141 28.94 22.87 -2.99
CA TYR A 1141 29.16 24.22 -3.45
C TYR A 1141 27.88 24.84 -4.02
N LYS A 1142 27.40 25.93 -3.43
CA LYS A 1142 26.27 26.70 -3.94
C LYS A 1142 26.48 28.20 -3.67
N ASN A 1143 26.31 29.03 -4.71
CA ASN A 1143 26.32 30.48 -4.62
C ASN A 1143 27.59 31.10 -3.98
N GLY A 1144 28.76 30.46 -4.15
CA GLY A 1144 30.02 30.94 -3.58
C GLY A 1144 30.31 30.45 -2.16
N ASN A 1145 29.51 29.54 -1.64
CA ASN A 1145 29.74 28.86 -0.36
C ASN A 1145 29.85 27.36 -0.55
N VAL A 1146 30.64 26.70 0.31
CA VAL A 1146 30.61 25.25 0.47
C VAL A 1146 29.97 24.96 1.82
N THR A 1147 28.94 24.12 1.85
CA THR A 1147 28.16 23.81 3.05
C THR A 1147 28.23 22.31 3.37
N ALA A 1148 28.46 21.94 4.62
CA ALA A 1148 28.44 20.56 5.09
C ALA A 1148 27.82 20.44 6.49
N LYS A 1149 27.39 19.23 6.82
CA LYS A 1149 27.02 18.83 8.19
C LYS A 1149 28.27 18.35 8.92
N ILE A 1150 28.46 18.77 10.17
CA ILE A 1150 29.54 18.33 11.05
C ILE A 1150 28.96 17.79 12.36
N ASP A 1151 29.56 16.73 12.87
CA ASP A 1151 29.18 16.01 14.09
C ASP A 1151 30.15 16.28 15.26
N HIS A 1152 31.22 17.03 15.00
CA HIS A 1152 32.20 17.43 15.99
C HIS A 1152 32.79 18.81 15.67
N PHE A 1153 33.47 19.41 16.64
CA PHE A 1153 34.23 20.62 16.45
C PHE A 1153 35.74 20.34 16.35
N SER A 1154 36.38 21.06 15.44
CA SER A 1154 37.79 21.01 15.11
C SER A 1154 38.15 22.30 14.34
N THR A 1155 39.35 22.33 13.76
CA THR A 1155 39.74 23.33 12.77
C THR A 1155 39.24 22.92 11.38
N PHE A 1156 38.49 23.78 10.71
CA PHE A 1156 37.90 23.55 9.39
C PHE A 1156 38.34 24.60 8.36
N THR A 1157 38.43 24.16 7.10
CA THR A 1157 38.61 25.01 5.91
C THR A 1157 38.15 24.26 4.64
N VAL A 1158 38.12 24.93 3.49
CA VAL A 1158 37.80 24.33 2.19
C VAL A 1158 39.06 24.09 1.36
N PHE A 1159 39.18 22.90 0.77
CA PHE A 1159 40.18 22.54 -0.26
C PHE A 1159 39.49 21.93 -1.50
N GLU A 1160 40.27 21.68 -2.54
CA GLU A 1160 39.85 20.93 -3.73
C GLU A 1160 40.20 19.43 -3.58
N GLU A 1161 39.21 18.55 -3.81
CA GLU A 1161 39.23 17.10 -3.54
C GLU A 1161 40.28 16.33 -4.35
N ASP A 1162 40.67 16.82 -5.53
CA ASP A 1162 41.72 16.22 -6.38
C ASP A 1162 43.15 16.36 -5.79
N MET A 1163 43.32 16.99 -4.62
CA MET A 1163 44.58 17.01 -3.88
C MET A 1163 44.86 15.69 -3.13
N GLU A 1164 44.81 14.56 -3.81
CA GLU A 1164 45.25 13.25 -3.28
C GLU A 1164 46.78 13.14 -3.09
N THR A 1165 47.51 14.27 -3.08
CA THR A 1165 48.94 14.31 -2.79
C THR A 1165 49.31 15.42 -1.82
N MET A 1166 49.49 15.02 -0.56
CA MET A 1166 50.40 15.61 0.44
C MET A 1166 50.18 17.09 0.82
N VAL A 1167 49.49 17.34 1.93
CA VAL A 1167 49.80 18.49 2.80
C VAL A 1167 50.21 17.95 4.17
N ASP A 1168 51.51 17.67 4.33
CA ASP A 1168 52.12 17.50 5.66
C ASP A 1168 52.09 18.87 6.35
N ALA A 1169 51.54 18.96 7.58
CA ALA A 1169 51.47 20.18 8.38
C ALA A 1169 52.83 20.68 8.94
N LYS A 1170 53.90 20.64 8.13
CA LYS A 1170 55.24 21.13 8.49
C LYS A 1170 55.89 21.94 7.38
N GLU A 1171 55.64 23.25 7.39
CA GLU A 1171 56.72 24.23 7.24
C GLU A 1171 56.62 25.31 8.33
N GLU A 1172 57.77 25.58 8.94
CA GLU A 1172 57.97 26.37 10.15
C GLU A 1172 57.44 27.82 10.05
N LYS A 1173 56.34 28.11 10.75
CA LYS A 1173 56.17 29.36 11.51
C LYS A 1173 55.28 29.07 12.73
N GLU A 1174 55.83 29.29 13.92
CA GLU A 1174 55.17 29.06 15.21
C GLU A 1174 53.78 29.69 15.25
N LEU A 1175 52.74 28.84 15.27
CA LEU A 1175 51.41 29.17 15.77
C LEU A 1175 51.36 28.86 17.28
N PRO A 1176 50.63 29.63 18.11
CA PRO A 1176 50.71 29.55 19.56
C PRO A 1176 50.08 28.26 20.10
N ASP A 1177 50.76 27.61 21.05
CA ASP A 1177 50.33 26.38 21.73
C ASP A 1177 48.84 26.40 22.17
N THR A 1178 48.03 25.57 21.50
CA THR A 1178 46.70 25.12 21.95
C THR A 1178 46.67 23.60 21.82
N SER A 1179 47.10 22.83 22.83
CA SER A 1179 46.18 22.24 23.80
C SER A 1179 46.96 21.52 24.92
N THR A 1180 47.71 22.26 25.74
CA THR A 1180 48.42 21.64 26.89
C THR A 1180 48.43 22.50 28.15
N SER A 1181 47.37 23.28 28.41
CA SER A 1181 47.24 24.00 29.68
C SER A 1181 46.30 23.30 30.66
N THR A 1182 45.13 22.81 30.23
CA THR A 1182 44.10 22.30 31.16
C THR A 1182 44.49 20.96 31.81
N PHE A 1183 45.12 20.04 31.07
CA PHE A 1183 45.58 18.76 31.63
C PHE A 1183 46.84 18.91 32.51
N ASN A 1184 47.71 19.88 32.19
CA ASN A 1184 48.90 20.21 33.01
C ASN A 1184 48.53 20.99 34.28
N PHE A 1185 47.45 21.78 34.28
CA PHE A 1185 46.93 22.43 35.49
C PHE A 1185 46.19 21.45 36.41
N LEU A 1186 45.49 20.45 35.87
CA LEU A 1186 44.87 19.37 36.67
C LEU A 1186 45.89 18.39 37.24
N LEU A 1187 46.89 17.97 36.46
CA LEU A 1187 47.98 17.11 36.93
C LEU A 1187 48.94 17.88 37.86
N GLY A 1188 49.21 19.15 37.57
CA GLY A 1188 49.96 20.07 38.43
C GLY A 1188 49.23 20.43 39.73
N GLY A 1189 47.91 20.56 39.70
CA GLY A 1189 47.03 20.77 40.85
C GLY A 1189 46.97 19.54 41.77
N LEU A 1190 46.91 18.33 41.20
CA LEU A 1190 46.95 17.07 41.95
C LEU A 1190 48.33 16.86 42.61
N ILE A 1191 49.42 17.20 41.91
CA ILE A 1191 50.79 17.16 42.44
C ILE A 1191 51.01 18.26 43.50
N LEU A 1192 50.43 19.45 43.35
CA LEU A 1192 50.46 20.52 44.36
C LEU A 1192 49.59 20.22 45.59
N LEU A 1193 48.48 19.50 45.45
CA LEU A 1193 47.67 18.97 46.56
C LEU A 1193 48.41 17.86 47.33
N LEU A 1194 49.15 16.99 46.63
CA LEU A 1194 49.97 15.94 47.25
C LEU A 1194 51.25 16.51 47.92
N ILE A 1195 51.89 17.51 47.31
CA ILE A 1195 53.02 18.26 47.92
C ILE A 1195 52.53 19.16 49.07
N GLY A 1196 51.33 19.72 48.96
CA GLY A 1196 50.63 20.51 49.99
C GLY A 1196 50.25 19.67 51.21
N ALA A 1197 49.72 18.47 51.01
CA ALA A 1197 49.44 17.50 52.08
C ALA A 1197 50.74 17.00 52.74
N SER A 1198 51.79 16.79 51.95
CA SER A 1198 53.12 16.38 52.45
C SER A 1198 53.82 17.50 53.25
N THR A 1199 53.70 18.76 52.83
CA THR A 1199 54.25 19.93 53.54
C THR A 1199 53.41 20.36 54.75
N PHE A 1200 52.10 20.12 54.75
CA PHE A 1200 51.23 20.28 55.92
C PHE A 1200 51.52 19.24 57.00
N LEU A 1201 51.80 17.99 56.62
CA LEU A 1201 52.24 16.93 57.53
C LEU A 1201 53.69 17.13 58.04
N PHE A 1202 54.60 17.69 57.21
CA PHE A 1202 55.95 18.04 57.65
C PHE A 1202 56.01 19.29 58.56
N LYS A 1203 55.11 20.28 58.36
CA LYS A 1203 54.97 21.44 59.28
C LYS A 1203 54.31 21.07 60.60
N ARG A 1204 53.44 20.05 60.66
CA ARG A 1204 52.84 19.57 61.91
C ARG A 1204 53.82 18.76 62.78
N LYS A 1205 54.90 18.20 62.20
CA LYS A 1205 55.96 17.51 62.94
C LYS A 1205 57.11 18.43 63.42
N ARG A 1206 57.21 19.67 62.93
CA ARG A 1206 58.24 20.66 63.34
C ARG A 1206 57.76 21.73 64.34
N LYS A 1207 56.52 21.66 64.82
CA LYS A 1207 55.97 22.52 65.89
C LYS A 1207 55.76 21.77 67.23
N ARG A 1208 56.54 20.72 67.45
CA ARG A 1208 56.85 20.13 68.75
C ARG A 1208 58.38 19.95 68.83
N GLU A 1209 59.08 21.07 68.69
CA GLU A 1209 60.42 21.33 69.20
C GLU A 1209 60.74 22.79 68.86
N ILE A 1210 60.00 23.68 69.53
CA ILE A 1210 60.40 24.91 70.24
C ILE A 1210 59.23 25.21 71.18
#